data_AF-A0A954R675-F1
#
_entry.id   AF-A0A954R675-F1
#
_cell.length_a   1.000
_cell.length_b   1.000
_cell.length_c   1.000
_cell.angle_alpha   90.00
_cell.angle_beta   90.00
_cell.angle_gamma   90.00
#
_symmetry.space_group_name_H-M   'P 1'
#
loop_
_entity.id
_entity.type
_entity.pdbx_description
1 polymer ?
#
loop_
_entity_poly.entity_id
_entity_poly.type
_entity_poly.pdbx_seq_one_letter_code
_entity_poly.pdbx_strand_id
1 'polypeptide(L)'
;VYVTGNSSATWGSPVQAISGGTDAVAAKLDSSGSLLWNTFLGGSGTDNGRRIAVDSSGNVYVAGSSTATWGSPDQPYSSGTDGFAAELDSSGNRLWHSFVGGSGTDVANAIAVDGSGHVYVAGNSTATWGTPLQGYSSGQDAYVAKITVAGVAIDAASSGTAVNATGVTFSHTVSGTNRLLLVSVATEPTASEGVSSVTYNGTSLSFVGSRLHAALNVRIETWALVAPATGTHNVVITLSAQSKAIAAGAVSFTGVDQSTPLGAYASAEGDSSTATVNVASANGELVYGFAGVRKGTDATPGAGQTEQTDVKTGNIEGVGSTEAGAASVVTSWSLDVSDKWIASGVSIKPFGTVTIEVSPVQDTYIQGKNPTTNTGTQGSLVIDRESGDLQRALLQFDLSSIPAGSTITSATLKLNATAIDGSLTIQAYQLQQSWAEGSATWNQRTSGTNWTSAGSTYNTTPLDSITTNLTGLHAFNLTTLAQAWLAGTQQNYGVMLGSMDGGGNRTATYDSREGGTPPVLEITYTPPPNSDPTISVPGGAVNYIENDPATLIDATATAIDSDSGNLDAGTLTIEFTANGTLNDRLAIRNQGTGAGQIGVSGSNVTYAGVNIGTFTGGTDGSTPLVITFNASSTPAAAQ
;
A
#
# COMPACT_ATOMS: atom_id res chain seq x y z
N VAL A 1 -19.01 4.27 -26.13
CA VAL A 1 -19.33 2.83 -26.26
C VAL A 1 -18.08 2.04 -25.97
N TYR A 2 -18.20 0.91 -25.28
CA TYR A 2 -17.07 0.02 -24.98
C TYR A 2 -17.31 -1.35 -25.61
N VAL A 3 -16.28 -1.93 -26.22
CA VAL A 3 -16.35 -3.19 -26.96
C VAL A 3 -15.24 -4.12 -26.49
N THR A 4 -15.56 -5.41 -26.38
CA THR A 4 -14.56 -6.46 -26.18
C THR A 4 -14.72 -7.60 -27.17
N GLY A 5 -13.69 -8.41 -27.33
CA GLY A 5 -13.64 -9.55 -28.24
C GLY A 5 -12.23 -10.12 -28.27
N ASN A 6 -11.80 -10.58 -29.44
CA ASN A 6 -10.43 -11.02 -29.66
C ASN A 6 -9.93 -10.58 -31.04
N SER A 7 -8.61 -10.62 -31.26
CA SER A 7 -7.99 -10.35 -32.55
C SER A 7 -6.66 -11.09 -32.70
N SER A 8 -6.33 -11.49 -33.92
CA SER A 8 -5.04 -12.07 -34.28
C SER A 8 -4.12 -11.10 -35.03
N ALA A 9 -4.52 -9.83 -35.14
CA ALA A 9 -3.73 -8.78 -35.78
C ALA A 9 -3.84 -7.46 -35.02
N THR A 10 -2.70 -6.77 -34.87
CA THR A 10 -2.70 -5.40 -34.34
C THR A 10 -3.37 -4.46 -35.34
N TRP A 11 -4.23 -3.56 -34.86
CA TRP A 11 -4.91 -2.56 -35.67
C TRP A 11 -4.99 -1.21 -34.95
N GLY A 12 -5.00 -0.13 -35.74
CA GLY A 12 -4.97 1.24 -35.24
C GLY A 12 -3.64 1.59 -34.58
N SER A 13 -3.71 2.36 -33.50
CA SER A 13 -2.58 2.70 -32.64
C SER A 13 -2.94 2.32 -31.21
N PRO A 14 -2.85 1.02 -30.85
CA PRO A 14 -3.31 0.55 -29.55
C PRO A 14 -2.39 1.01 -28.43
N VAL A 15 -2.93 1.12 -27.22
CA VAL A 15 -2.18 1.33 -25.97
C VAL A 15 -1.18 0.20 -25.75
N GLN A 16 -1.63 -1.04 -25.90
CA GLN A 16 -0.79 -2.23 -25.91
C GLN A 16 -1.07 -3.03 -27.18
N ALA A 17 -0.04 -3.31 -27.98
CA ALA A 17 -0.13 -4.13 -29.21
C ALA A 17 -0.22 -5.64 -28.89
N ILE A 18 -0.62 -6.43 -29.88
CA ILE A 18 -0.67 -7.90 -29.74
C ILE A 18 0.73 -8.45 -29.46
N SER A 19 0.82 -9.38 -28.50
CA SER A 19 2.09 -9.96 -28.05
C SER A 19 2.30 -11.43 -28.45
N GLY A 20 1.37 -12.00 -29.21
CA GLY A 20 1.42 -13.35 -29.77
C GLY A 20 0.01 -13.88 -30.02
N GLY A 21 -0.10 -15.05 -30.67
CA GLY A 21 -1.37 -15.78 -30.76
C GLY A 21 -2.60 -14.96 -31.18
N THR A 22 -3.68 -15.06 -30.40
CA THR A 22 -4.91 -14.27 -30.56
C THR A 22 -5.17 -13.59 -29.22
N ASP A 23 -5.17 -12.26 -29.18
CA ASP A 23 -5.31 -11.51 -27.93
C ASP A 23 -6.74 -11.01 -27.74
N ALA A 24 -7.19 -10.92 -26.49
CA ALA A 24 -8.44 -10.25 -26.16
C ALA A 24 -8.31 -8.76 -26.48
N VAL A 25 -9.40 -8.12 -26.90
CA VAL A 25 -9.39 -6.68 -27.21
C VAL A 25 -10.34 -5.94 -26.28
N ALA A 26 -9.96 -4.72 -25.90
CA ALA A 26 -10.86 -3.72 -25.35
C ALA A 26 -10.74 -2.44 -26.19
N ALA A 27 -11.87 -1.82 -26.52
CA ALA A 27 -11.90 -0.60 -27.30
C ALA A 27 -12.98 0.36 -26.83
N LYS A 28 -12.67 1.66 -26.87
CA LYS A 28 -13.60 2.75 -26.61
C LYS A 28 -13.91 3.49 -27.90
N LEU A 29 -15.20 3.66 -28.18
CA LEU A 29 -15.71 4.45 -29.29
C LEU A 29 -16.47 5.67 -28.74
N ASP A 30 -16.41 6.79 -29.44
CA ASP A 30 -17.26 7.95 -29.15
C ASP A 30 -18.73 7.71 -29.58
N SER A 31 -19.58 8.72 -29.42
CA SER A 31 -21.01 8.64 -29.79
C SER A 31 -21.25 8.59 -31.31
N SER A 32 -20.25 8.97 -32.12
CA SER A 32 -20.28 8.85 -33.58
C SER A 32 -19.79 7.49 -34.07
N GLY A 33 -19.27 6.64 -33.17
CA GLY A 33 -18.65 5.35 -33.49
C GLY A 33 -17.17 5.45 -33.87
N SER A 34 -16.54 6.62 -33.71
CA SER A 34 -15.11 6.79 -33.97
C SER A 34 -14.29 6.17 -32.85
N LEU A 35 -13.23 5.45 -33.20
CA LEU A 35 -12.30 4.83 -32.25
C LEU A 35 -11.54 5.92 -31.46
N LEU A 36 -11.65 5.89 -30.14
CA LEU A 36 -10.89 6.75 -29.23
C LEU A 36 -9.60 6.07 -28.78
N TRP A 37 -9.70 4.81 -28.36
CA TRP A 37 -8.56 3.96 -28.02
C TRP A 37 -8.90 2.48 -28.15
N ASN A 38 -7.88 1.65 -28.34
CA ASN A 38 -7.94 0.21 -28.17
C ASN A 38 -6.70 -0.31 -27.42
N THR A 39 -6.83 -1.46 -26.79
CA THR A 39 -5.73 -2.17 -26.14
C THR A 39 -5.94 -3.67 -26.27
N PHE A 40 -4.83 -4.43 -26.32
CA PHE A 40 -4.85 -5.88 -26.38
C PHE A 40 -4.41 -6.48 -25.04
N LEU A 41 -5.12 -7.51 -24.60
CA LEU A 41 -4.92 -8.25 -23.35
C LEU A 41 -4.67 -9.71 -23.69
N GLY A 42 -3.45 -10.18 -23.46
CA GLY A 42 -3.06 -11.54 -23.83
C GLY A 42 -1.56 -11.68 -24.00
N GLY A 43 -1.15 -12.89 -24.40
CA GLY A 43 0.24 -13.30 -24.49
C GLY A 43 0.50 -14.17 -25.71
N SER A 44 1.31 -15.21 -25.55
CA SER A 44 1.54 -16.18 -26.64
C SER A 44 0.34 -17.11 -26.89
N GLY A 45 -0.70 -17.03 -26.06
CA GLY A 45 -1.86 -17.94 -26.05
C GLY A 45 -3.02 -17.48 -26.93
N THR A 46 -4.18 -18.10 -26.69
CA THR A 46 -5.46 -17.63 -27.20
C THR A 46 -6.25 -17.00 -26.06
N ASP A 47 -6.46 -15.71 -26.15
CA ASP A 47 -7.11 -14.85 -25.17
C ASP A 47 -8.41 -14.30 -25.75
N ASN A 48 -9.50 -14.47 -25.01
CA ASN A 48 -10.83 -14.11 -25.46
C ASN A 48 -11.48 -13.14 -24.47
N GLY A 49 -11.73 -11.90 -24.91
CA GLY A 49 -12.60 -10.98 -24.18
C GLY A 49 -14.06 -11.37 -24.40
N ARG A 50 -14.77 -11.68 -23.31
CA ARG A 50 -16.17 -12.18 -23.35
C ARG A 50 -17.17 -11.17 -22.81
N ARG A 51 -16.77 -10.39 -21.81
CA ARG A 51 -17.64 -9.37 -21.20
C ARG A 51 -16.83 -8.15 -20.81
N ILE A 52 -17.48 -6.99 -20.92
CA ILE A 52 -16.94 -5.72 -20.47
C ILE A 52 -17.95 -5.02 -19.56
N ALA A 53 -17.46 -4.42 -18.48
CA ALA A 53 -18.21 -3.54 -17.57
C ALA A 53 -17.42 -2.25 -17.36
N VAL A 54 -18.09 -1.20 -16.89
CA VAL A 54 -17.49 0.11 -16.65
C VAL A 54 -18.06 0.65 -15.34
N ASP A 55 -17.21 1.20 -14.51
CA ASP A 55 -17.64 1.84 -13.27
C ASP A 55 -18.05 3.32 -13.47
N SER A 56 -18.44 3.98 -12.38
CA SER A 56 -18.80 5.40 -12.36
C SER A 56 -17.63 6.36 -12.66
N SER A 57 -16.38 5.91 -12.48
CA SER A 57 -15.18 6.70 -12.74
C SER A 57 -14.65 6.50 -14.17
N GLY A 58 -15.26 5.58 -14.93
CA GLY A 58 -14.89 5.27 -16.30
C GLY A 58 -13.76 4.25 -16.42
N ASN A 59 -13.39 3.56 -15.35
CA ASN A 59 -12.50 2.40 -15.43
C ASN A 59 -13.27 1.24 -16.08
N VAL A 60 -12.54 0.43 -16.83
CA VAL A 60 -13.08 -0.59 -17.72
C VAL A 60 -12.64 -1.96 -17.25
N TYR A 61 -13.60 -2.85 -17.04
CA TYR A 61 -13.37 -4.20 -16.54
C TYR A 61 -13.65 -5.21 -17.62
N VAL A 62 -12.67 -6.05 -17.96
CA VAL A 62 -12.79 -7.09 -18.99
C VAL A 62 -12.73 -8.45 -18.33
N ALA A 63 -13.69 -9.32 -18.62
CA ALA A 63 -13.65 -10.74 -18.29
C ALA A 63 -13.51 -11.59 -19.54
N GLY A 64 -12.75 -12.67 -19.41
CA GLY A 64 -12.44 -13.54 -20.52
C GLY A 64 -11.86 -14.89 -20.15
N SER A 65 -11.22 -15.52 -21.11
CA SER A 65 -10.49 -16.77 -20.93
C SER A 65 -9.18 -16.74 -21.69
N SER A 66 -8.16 -17.39 -21.17
CA SER A 66 -6.83 -17.45 -21.76
C SER A 66 -6.23 -18.84 -21.64
N THR A 67 -5.42 -19.23 -22.63
CA THR A 67 -4.74 -20.54 -22.67
C THR A 67 -3.26 -20.46 -22.30
N ALA A 68 -2.78 -19.31 -21.83
CA ALA A 68 -1.39 -19.11 -21.45
C ALA A 68 -1.29 -18.01 -20.39
N THR A 69 -0.16 -17.97 -19.69
CA THR A 69 0.17 -16.81 -18.86
C THR A 69 0.47 -15.59 -19.73
N TRP A 70 0.24 -14.40 -19.18
CA TRP A 70 0.62 -13.12 -19.77
C TRP A 70 0.76 -12.05 -18.70
N GLY A 71 1.52 -11.00 -18.99
CA GLY A 71 1.68 -9.87 -18.09
C GLY A 71 2.21 -10.23 -16.70
N SER A 72 1.59 -9.68 -15.66
CA SER A 72 1.93 -9.89 -14.25
C SER A 72 0.62 -9.95 -13.47
N PRO A 73 -0.02 -11.14 -13.45
CA PRO A 73 -1.33 -11.29 -12.84
C PRO A 73 -1.25 -11.37 -11.31
N ASP A 74 -2.28 -10.88 -10.62
CA ASP A 74 -2.42 -11.01 -9.16
C ASP A 74 -2.57 -12.48 -8.72
N GLN A 75 -3.29 -13.28 -9.51
CA GLN A 75 -3.31 -14.74 -9.39
C GLN A 75 -2.74 -15.36 -10.67
N PRO A 76 -1.70 -16.20 -10.59
CA PRO A 76 -1.04 -16.74 -11.77
C PRO A 76 -1.94 -17.68 -12.57
N TYR A 77 -1.70 -17.72 -13.88
CA TYR A 77 -2.22 -18.78 -14.74
C TYR A 77 -1.76 -20.14 -14.22
N SER A 78 -2.66 -21.11 -14.21
CA SER A 78 -2.38 -22.47 -13.77
C SER A 78 -2.04 -23.38 -14.96
N SER A 79 -3.03 -23.90 -15.67
CA SER A 79 -2.88 -24.81 -16.81
C SER A 79 -4.18 -24.97 -17.58
N GLY A 80 -4.12 -25.23 -18.89
CA GLY A 80 -5.32 -25.42 -19.70
C GLY A 80 -5.91 -24.09 -20.14
N THR A 81 -7.17 -23.83 -19.81
CA THR A 81 -7.84 -22.56 -20.11
C THR A 81 -8.31 -21.97 -18.81
N ASP A 82 -7.82 -20.79 -18.45
CA ASP A 82 -8.18 -20.13 -17.21
C ASP A 82 -9.04 -18.91 -17.53
N GLY A 83 -10.02 -18.63 -16.67
CA GLY A 83 -10.74 -17.37 -16.72
C GLY A 83 -9.77 -16.23 -16.37
N PHE A 84 -10.04 -15.02 -16.85
CA PHE A 84 -9.35 -13.83 -16.35
C PHE A 84 -10.31 -12.68 -16.13
N ALA A 85 -9.93 -11.77 -15.23
CA ALA A 85 -10.49 -10.44 -15.10
C ALA A 85 -9.36 -9.42 -15.17
N ALA A 86 -9.61 -8.28 -15.80
CA ALA A 86 -8.65 -7.17 -15.89
C ALA A 86 -9.37 -5.84 -15.69
N GLU A 87 -8.71 -4.90 -15.03
CA GLU A 87 -9.13 -3.50 -14.96
C GLU A 87 -8.22 -2.63 -15.82
N LEU A 88 -8.83 -1.70 -16.55
CA LEU A 88 -8.17 -0.68 -17.33
C LEU A 88 -8.62 0.70 -16.84
N ASP A 89 -7.74 1.69 -16.89
CA ASP A 89 -8.12 3.07 -16.69
C ASP A 89 -9.00 3.59 -17.84
N SER A 90 -9.51 4.83 -17.70
CA SER A 90 -10.36 5.47 -18.70
C SER A 90 -9.68 5.73 -20.07
N SER A 91 -8.35 5.59 -20.13
CA SER A 91 -7.49 5.73 -21.31
C SER A 91 -7.07 4.39 -21.93
N GLY A 92 -7.44 3.27 -21.33
CA GLY A 92 -7.16 1.92 -21.82
C GLY A 92 -5.83 1.32 -21.33
N ASN A 93 -5.16 1.93 -20.34
CA ASN A 93 -3.99 1.33 -19.70
C ASN A 93 -4.44 0.26 -18.69
N ARG A 94 -3.82 -0.93 -18.72
CA ARG A 94 -4.13 -2.00 -17.76
C ARG A 94 -3.60 -1.64 -16.37
N LEU A 95 -4.51 -1.57 -15.38
CA LEU A 95 -4.19 -1.30 -13.98
C LEU A 95 -3.82 -2.59 -13.23
N TRP A 96 -4.65 -3.63 -13.38
CA TRP A 96 -4.37 -4.96 -12.86
C TRP A 96 -5.06 -6.02 -13.72
N HIS A 97 -4.65 -7.28 -13.55
CA HIS A 97 -5.43 -8.42 -13.98
C HIS A 97 -5.17 -9.61 -13.08
N SER A 98 -6.12 -10.53 -13.04
CA SER A 98 -6.02 -11.77 -12.29
C SER A 98 -6.59 -12.91 -13.12
N PHE A 99 -5.94 -14.07 -13.07
CA PHE A 99 -6.61 -15.30 -13.49
C PHE A 99 -7.66 -15.70 -12.44
N VAL A 100 -8.72 -16.35 -12.90
CA VAL A 100 -9.90 -16.78 -12.14
C VAL A 100 -10.19 -18.22 -12.56
N GLY A 101 -9.72 -19.17 -11.77
CA GLY A 101 -9.76 -20.58 -12.13
C GLY A 101 -8.65 -21.39 -11.45
N GLY A 102 -8.54 -22.66 -11.81
CA GLY A 102 -7.47 -23.55 -11.37
C GLY A 102 -7.13 -24.54 -12.47
N SER A 103 -6.70 -25.76 -12.13
CA SER A 103 -6.19 -26.73 -13.11
C SER A 103 -7.21 -27.27 -14.14
N GLY A 104 -8.43 -26.75 -14.15
CA GLY A 104 -9.53 -27.17 -15.02
C GLY A 104 -9.63 -26.31 -16.29
N THR A 105 -10.77 -26.40 -16.97
CA THR A 105 -11.19 -25.39 -17.94
C THR A 105 -12.11 -24.41 -17.22
N ASP A 106 -11.63 -23.19 -17.06
CA ASP A 106 -12.30 -22.07 -16.42
C ASP A 106 -12.54 -20.96 -17.43
N VAL A 107 -13.74 -20.40 -17.41
CA VAL A 107 -14.10 -19.31 -18.32
C VAL A 107 -14.89 -18.27 -17.57
N ALA A 108 -14.41 -17.02 -17.59
CA ALA A 108 -15.18 -15.87 -17.13
C ALA A 108 -16.10 -15.36 -18.25
N ASN A 109 -17.40 -15.62 -18.12
CA ASN A 109 -18.40 -15.25 -19.13
C ASN A 109 -19.12 -13.93 -18.81
N ALA A 110 -19.09 -13.50 -17.55
CA ALA A 110 -19.71 -12.27 -17.09
C ALA A 110 -18.84 -11.56 -16.07
N ILE A 111 -18.95 -10.24 -16.04
CA ILE A 111 -18.31 -9.36 -15.06
C ILE A 111 -19.28 -8.25 -14.68
N ALA A 112 -19.32 -7.93 -13.39
CA ALA A 112 -20.01 -6.78 -12.82
C ALA A 112 -19.10 -6.14 -11.77
N VAL A 113 -19.23 -4.83 -11.58
CA VAL A 113 -18.49 -4.06 -10.58
C VAL A 113 -19.48 -3.31 -9.70
N ASP A 114 -19.26 -3.31 -8.40
CA ASP A 114 -20.08 -2.52 -7.45
C ASP A 114 -19.49 -1.12 -7.22
N GLY A 115 -20.23 -0.26 -6.52
CA GLY A 115 -19.76 1.10 -6.21
C GLY A 115 -18.53 1.14 -5.30
N SER A 116 -18.18 0.03 -4.64
CA SER A 116 -16.98 -0.12 -3.82
C SER A 116 -15.78 -0.67 -4.62
N GLY A 117 -15.92 -0.85 -5.93
CA GLY A 117 -14.87 -1.40 -6.79
C GLY A 117 -14.70 -2.92 -6.71
N HIS A 118 -15.54 -3.65 -5.96
CA HIS A 118 -15.46 -5.11 -5.98
C HIS A 118 -15.91 -5.64 -7.33
N VAL A 119 -15.17 -6.62 -7.84
CA VAL A 119 -15.44 -7.23 -9.13
C VAL A 119 -16.05 -8.61 -8.93
N TYR A 120 -17.21 -8.82 -9.53
CA TYR A 120 -17.93 -10.08 -9.51
C TYR A 120 -17.81 -10.74 -10.87
N VAL A 121 -17.15 -11.89 -10.91
CA VAL A 121 -16.94 -12.68 -12.13
C VAL A 121 -17.83 -13.90 -12.06
N ALA A 122 -18.59 -14.17 -13.11
CA ALA A 122 -19.37 -15.39 -13.22
C ALA A 122 -19.00 -16.16 -14.48
N GLY A 123 -19.04 -17.49 -14.36
CA GLY A 123 -18.44 -18.35 -15.35
C GLY A 123 -18.79 -19.81 -15.18
N ASN A 124 -18.05 -20.65 -15.88
CA ASN A 124 -18.10 -22.09 -15.68
C ASN A 124 -16.69 -22.65 -15.44
N SER A 125 -16.64 -23.73 -14.66
CA SER A 125 -15.41 -24.42 -14.25
C SER A 125 -15.61 -25.92 -14.32
N THR A 126 -14.55 -26.65 -14.66
CA THR A 126 -14.53 -28.12 -14.62
C THR A 126 -13.69 -28.68 -13.48
N ALA A 127 -13.29 -27.84 -12.50
CA ALA A 127 -12.48 -28.23 -11.37
C ALA A 127 -12.80 -27.40 -10.13
N THR A 128 -12.40 -27.87 -8.95
CA THR A 128 -12.40 -27.03 -7.75
C THR A 128 -11.17 -26.13 -7.76
N TRP A 129 -11.33 -24.86 -7.40
CA TRP A 129 -10.23 -23.92 -7.20
C TRP A 129 -10.54 -23.00 -6.01
N GLY A 130 -9.49 -22.56 -5.31
CA GLY A 130 -9.63 -21.80 -4.06
C GLY A 130 -10.38 -22.55 -2.96
N THR A 131 -11.12 -21.81 -2.12
CA THR A 131 -11.98 -22.34 -1.05
C THR A 131 -13.44 -21.94 -1.31
N PRO A 132 -14.13 -22.57 -2.27
CA PRO A 132 -15.48 -22.17 -2.63
C PRO A 132 -16.46 -22.53 -1.51
N LEU A 133 -17.46 -21.67 -1.29
CA LEU A 133 -18.54 -21.94 -0.33
C LEU A 133 -19.31 -23.22 -0.67
N GLN A 134 -19.42 -23.54 -1.97
CA GLN A 134 -19.94 -24.80 -2.49
C GLN A 134 -18.95 -25.33 -3.52
N GLY A 135 -18.36 -26.49 -3.23
CA GLY A 135 -17.34 -27.11 -4.09
C GLY A 135 -17.91 -27.65 -5.40
N TYR A 136 -17.05 -27.69 -6.42
CA TYR A 136 -17.36 -28.36 -7.68
C TYR A 136 -17.66 -29.84 -7.44
N SER A 137 -18.65 -30.36 -8.15
CA SER A 137 -19.11 -31.74 -8.00
C SER A 137 -18.56 -32.66 -9.10
N SER A 138 -18.94 -32.43 -10.36
CA SER A 138 -18.44 -33.15 -11.55
C SER A 138 -18.89 -32.48 -12.86
N GLY A 139 -18.24 -32.77 -13.98
CA GLY A 139 -18.57 -32.21 -15.28
C GLY A 139 -18.17 -30.74 -15.43
N GLN A 140 -19.16 -29.85 -15.50
CA GLN A 140 -18.97 -28.41 -15.59
C GLN A 140 -20.01 -27.72 -14.71
N ASP A 141 -19.55 -26.98 -13.70
CA ASP A 141 -20.42 -26.21 -12.80
C ASP A 141 -20.28 -24.71 -13.08
N ALA A 142 -21.33 -23.96 -12.78
CA ALA A 142 -21.25 -22.50 -12.77
C ALA A 142 -20.51 -22.03 -11.52
N TYR A 143 -19.72 -20.96 -11.64
CA TYR A 143 -19.11 -20.29 -10.50
C TYR A 143 -19.46 -18.81 -10.47
N VAL A 144 -19.40 -18.25 -9.27
CA VAL A 144 -19.32 -16.80 -9.04
C VAL A 144 -18.14 -16.55 -8.12
N ALA A 145 -17.22 -15.69 -8.55
CA ALA A 145 -16.06 -15.27 -7.79
C ALA A 145 -16.17 -13.77 -7.50
N LYS A 146 -15.85 -13.39 -6.26
CA LYS A 146 -15.68 -11.98 -5.88
C LYS A 146 -14.18 -11.70 -5.79
N ILE A 147 -13.70 -10.83 -6.66
CA ILE A 147 -12.36 -10.24 -6.57
C ILE A 147 -12.51 -8.97 -5.74
N THR A 148 -11.92 -8.98 -4.56
CA THR A 148 -11.94 -7.85 -3.65
C THR A 148 -10.67 -7.05 -3.83
N VAL A 149 -10.82 -5.77 -4.17
CA VAL A 149 -9.74 -4.79 -3.97
C VAL A 149 -9.59 -4.63 -2.46
N ALA A 150 -8.37 -4.69 -1.92
CA ALA A 150 -8.15 -4.41 -0.50
C ALA A 150 -8.68 -3.00 -0.21
N GLY A 151 -9.82 -2.93 0.49
CA GLY A 151 -10.56 -1.70 0.71
C GLY A 151 -10.61 -1.34 2.19
N VAL A 152 -10.90 -0.08 2.46
CA VAL A 152 -11.15 0.40 3.82
C VAL A 152 -12.39 -0.31 4.38
N ALA A 153 -12.26 -0.94 5.53
CA ALA A 153 -13.36 -1.58 6.24
C ALA A 153 -13.66 -0.87 7.56
N ILE A 154 -14.93 -0.86 7.98
CA ILE A 154 -15.32 -0.42 9.32
C ILE A 154 -14.82 -1.45 10.34
N ASP A 155 -14.17 -0.97 11.40
CA ASP A 155 -13.78 -1.78 12.54
C ASP A 155 -14.81 -1.68 13.66
N ALA A 156 -15.04 -0.48 14.20
CA ALA A 156 -16.04 -0.25 15.24
C ALA A 156 -16.64 1.16 15.17
N ALA A 157 -17.83 1.32 15.76
CA ALA A 157 -18.45 2.60 15.98
C ALA A 157 -18.94 2.74 17.43
N SER A 158 -18.85 3.94 17.97
CA SER A 158 -19.33 4.28 19.33
C SER A 158 -19.72 5.74 19.39
N SER A 159 -20.53 6.12 20.36
CA SER A 159 -20.94 7.52 20.55
C SER A 159 -20.93 7.91 22.02
N GLY A 160 -20.87 9.22 22.26
CA GLY A 160 -20.93 9.80 23.60
C GLY A 160 -21.69 11.12 23.59
N THR A 161 -22.34 11.42 24.71
CA THR A 161 -23.05 12.70 24.88
C THR A 161 -22.78 13.33 26.23
N ALA A 162 -22.91 14.66 26.27
CA ALA A 162 -22.96 15.40 27.52
C ALA A 162 -23.82 16.67 27.36
N VAL A 163 -24.35 17.17 28.47
CA VAL A 163 -25.11 18.43 28.54
C VAL A 163 -24.49 19.36 29.57
N ASN A 164 -24.47 20.66 29.26
CA ASN A 164 -23.85 21.70 30.10
C ASN A 164 -22.44 21.32 30.58
N ALA A 165 -21.61 20.80 29.67
CA ALA A 165 -20.32 20.21 29.98
C ALA A 165 -19.18 20.86 29.16
N THR A 166 -17.96 20.77 29.68
CA THR A 166 -16.72 21.19 29.00
C THR A 166 -16.05 20.03 28.27
N GLY A 167 -16.73 18.90 28.10
CA GLY A 167 -16.17 17.71 27.47
C GLY A 167 -17.05 16.49 27.62
N VAL A 168 -16.66 15.40 26.97
CA VAL A 168 -17.32 14.09 27.07
C VAL A 168 -16.27 12.98 26.96
N THR A 169 -16.49 11.90 27.72
CA THR A 169 -15.65 10.71 27.71
C THR A 169 -16.51 9.48 27.46
N PHE A 170 -16.10 8.61 26.55
CA PHE A 170 -16.75 7.34 26.27
C PHE A 170 -15.73 6.31 25.78
N SER A 171 -16.05 5.03 25.93
CA SER A 171 -15.16 3.93 25.53
C SER A 171 -15.32 3.59 24.05
N HIS A 172 -14.20 3.28 23.39
CA HIS A 172 -14.14 2.84 22.00
C HIS A 172 -13.13 1.71 21.86
N THR A 173 -13.46 0.71 21.05
CA THR A 173 -12.61 -0.46 20.82
C THR A 173 -12.04 -0.41 19.42
N VAL A 174 -10.72 -0.49 19.32
CA VAL A 174 -10.00 -0.53 18.04
C VAL A 174 -9.39 -1.93 17.84
N SER A 175 -9.51 -2.47 16.64
CA SER A 175 -8.95 -3.77 16.27
C SER A 175 -8.34 -3.78 14.86
N GLY A 176 -7.75 -4.92 14.46
CA GLY A 176 -7.17 -5.11 13.13
C GLY A 176 -5.84 -4.39 12.88
N THR A 177 -5.51 -4.17 11.61
CA THR A 177 -4.27 -3.54 11.12
C THR A 177 -4.60 -2.39 10.17
N ASN A 178 -3.60 -1.55 9.88
CA ASN A 178 -3.75 -0.38 9.00
C ASN A 178 -4.94 0.50 9.42
N ARG A 179 -4.84 1.04 10.63
CA ARG A 179 -6.00 1.57 11.35
C ARG A 179 -6.13 3.09 11.20
N LEU A 180 -7.36 3.57 11.26
CA LEU A 180 -7.67 4.99 11.40
C LEU A 180 -8.83 5.12 12.38
N LEU A 181 -8.77 6.09 13.28
CA LEU A 181 -9.89 6.50 14.13
C LEU A 181 -10.32 7.91 13.74
N LEU A 182 -11.58 8.07 13.36
CA LEU A 182 -12.21 9.39 13.19
C LEU A 182 -13.14 9.68 14.35
N VAL A 183 -13.04 10.87 14.92
CA VAL A 183 -13.95 11.38 15.96
C VAL A 183 -14.57 12.67 15.45
N SER A 184 -15.90 12.66 15.29
CA SER A 184 -16.68 13.83 14.92
C SER A 184 -17.53 14.30 16.08
N VAL A 185 -17.58 15.62 16.28
CA VAL A 185 -18.22 16.25 17.43
C VAL A 185 -19.17 17.32 16.94
N ALA A 186 -20.47 17.15 17.18
CA ALA A 186 -21.47 18.20 17.08
C ALA A 186 -21.69 18.85 18.45
N THR A 187 -21.69 20.18 18.50
CA THR A 187 -21.93 20.94 19.73
C THR A 187 -23.02 21.98 19.53
N GLU A 188 -23.72 22.35 20.61
CA GLU A 188 -24.54 23.56 20.70
C GLU A 188 -23.83 24.65 21.52
N PRO A 189 -22.97 25.48 20.90
CA PRO A 189 -22.24 26.52 21.58
C PRO A 189 -23.04 27.50 22.46
N THR A 190 -22.50 27.84 23.63
CA THR A 190 -22.95 28.96 24.47
C THR A 190 -22.25 30.29 24.13
N ALA A 191 -21.07 30.22 23.53
CA ALA A 191 -20.20 31.32 23.10
C ALA A 191 -19.25 30.86 21.95
N SER A 192 -18.10 31.53 21.78
CA SER A 192 -17.03 31.08 20.87
C SER A 192 -16.23 29.92 21.48
N GLU A 193 -16.87 28.79 21.78
CA GLU A 193 -16.18 27.55 22.11
C GLU A 193 -15.79 26.74 20.86
N GLY A 194 -14.76 25.91 21.04
CA GLY A 194 -14.33 24.87 20.11
C GLY A 194 -13.76 23.68 20.88
N VAL A 195 -13.52 22.58 20.18
CA VAL A 195 -12.81 21.43 20.75
C VAL A 195 -11.34 21.80 20.89
N SER A 196 -10.85 21.76 22.12
CA SER A 196 -9.46 22.07 22.45
C SER A 196 -8.54 20.86 22.29
N SER A 197 -9.07 19.66 22.55
CA SER A 197 -8.34 18.41 22.34
C SER A 197 -9.30 17.23 22.20
N VAL A 198 -8.87 16.25 21.41
CA VAL A 198 -9.45 14.91 21.40
C VAL A 198 -8.31 13.92 21.60
N THR A 199 -8.48 12.96 22.50
CA THR A 199 -7.47 11.93 22.75
C THR A 199 -8.09 10.53 22.75
N TYR A 200 -7.31 9.55 22.32
CA TYR A 200 -7.62 8.12 22.45
C TYR A 200 -6.42 7.42 23.12
N ASN A 201 -6.66 6.70 24.22
CA ASN A 201 -5.59 6.13 25.04
C ASN A 201 -4.50 7.18 25.41
N GLY A 202 -4.92 8.41 25.74
CA GLY A 202 -4.02 9.54 26.02
C GLY A 202 -3.29 10.12 24.79
N THR A 203 -3.34 9.47 23.64
CA THR A 203 -2.72 9.96 22.39
C THR A 203 -3.62 11.00 21.74
N SER A 204 -3.06 12.16 21.39
CA SER A 204 -3.81 13.25 20.77
C SER A 204 -4.17 12.94 19.33
N LEU A 205 -5.41 13.20 18.96
CA LEU A 205 -5.86 13.18 17.57
C LEU A 205 -5.42 14.47 16.87
N SER A 206 -5.19 14.38 15.56
CA SER A 206 -4.96 15.51 14.67
C SER A 206 -6.29 16.11 14.22
N PHE A 207 -6.36 17.44 14.16
CA PHE A 207 -7.53 18.15 13.66
C PHE A 207 -7.66 17.97 12.13
N VAL A 208 -8.84 17.57 11.65
CA VAL A 208 -9.12 17.38 10.21
C VAL A 208 -9.84 18.59 9.64
N GLY A 209 -10.87 19.08 10.33
CA GLY A 209 -11.68 20.19 9.84
C GLY A 209 -12.83 20.55 10.75
N SER A 210 -13.43 21.71 10.50
CA SER A 210 -14.61 22.17 11.25
C SER A 210 -15.52 23.02 10.40
N ARG A 211 -16.75 23.18 10.87
CA ARG A 211 -17.66 24.22 10.42
C ARG A 211 -18.53 24.73 11.57
N LEU A 212 -18.76 26.04 11.59
CA LEU A 212 -19.64 26.72 12.52
C LEU A 212 -20.79 27.36 11.75
N HIS A 213 -22.02 27.00 12.11
CA HIS A 213 -23.20 27.68 11.61
C HIS A 213 -23.54 28.84 12.55
N ALA A 214 -23.15 30.05 12.16
CA ALA A 214 -23.21 31.23 13.03
C ALA A 214 -24.63 31.54 13.56
N ALA A 215 -25.69 31.32 12.75
CA ALA A 215 -27.06 31.55 13.21
C ALA A 215 -27.62 30.43 14.10
N LEU A 216 -26.92 29.30 14.20
CA LEU A 216 -27.36 28.12 14.91
C LEU A 216 -26.72 27.97 16.29
N ASN A 217 -25.56 28.60 16.47
CA ASN A 217 -24.57 28.18 17.45
C ASN A 217 -24.45 26.65 17.43
N VAL A 218 -24.28 26.07 16.24
CA VAL A 218 -23.91 24.66 16.09
C VAL A 218 -22.55 24.61 15.45
N ARG A 219 -21.69 23.77 15.98
CA ARG A 219 -20.36 23.52 15.42
C ARG A 219 -20.18 22.03 15.24
N ILE A 220 -19.64 21.65 14.08
CA ILE A 220 -19.08 20.31 13.88
C ILE A 220 -17.56 20.41 13.76
N GLU A 221 -16.86 19.46 14.35
CA GLU A 221 -15.42 19.26 14.16
C GLU A 221 -15.13 17.79 13.93
N THR A 222 -14.14 17.48 13.09
CA THR A 222 -13.66 16.13 12.84
C THR A 222 -12.16 16.05 13.16
N TRP A 223 -11.78 14.98 13.84
CA TRP A 223 -10.43 14.70 14.33
C TRP A 223 -10.02 13.27 13.94
N ALA A 224 -8.73 13.03 13.73
CA ALA A 224 -8.21 11.76 13.25
C ALA A 224 -6.99 11.27 14.07
N LEU A 225 -6.93 9.97 14.35
CA LEU A 225 -5.70 9.29 14.80
C LEU A 225 -5.36 8.19 13.81
N VAL A 226 -4.16 8.24 13.23
CA VAL A 226 -3.59 7.20 12.37
C VAL A 226 -2.91 6.17 13.24
N ALA A 227 -3.01 4.89 12.87
CA ALA A 227 -2.49 3.77 13.65
C ALA A 227 -2.88 3.81 15.15
N PRO A 228 -4.16 4.06 15.52
CA PRO A 228 -4.58 4.02 16.93
C PRO A 228 -4.22 2.67 17.56
N ALA A 229 -3.83 2.68 18.83
CA ALA A 229 -3.51 1.44 19.56
C ALA A 229 -4.73 0.51 19.61
N THR A 230 -4.52 -0.81 19.54
CA THR A 230 -5.63 -1.76 19.66
C THR A 230 -6.16 -1.87 21.10
N GLY A 231 -7.38 -2.41 21.24
CA GLY A 231 -8.06 -2.63 22.51
C GLY A 231 -9.14 -1.61 22.82
N THR A 232 -9.71 -1.69 24.02
CA THR A 232 -10.75 -0.77 24.48
C THR A 232 -10.13 0.34 25.32
N HIS A 233 -10.23 1.58 24.83
CA HIS A 233 -9.72 2.77 25.50
C HIS A 233 -10.77 3.88 25.48
N ASN A 234 -10.55 4.91 26.29
CA ASN A 234 -11.43 6.07 26.31
C ASN A 234 -11.08 7.06 25.19
N VAL A 235 -12.11 7.48 24.46
CA VAL A 235 -12.10 8.74 23.71
C VAL A 235 -12.45 9.85 24.70
N VAL A 236 -11.59 10.86 24.81
CA VAL A 236 -11.77 12.02 25.68
C VAL A 236 -11.79 13.27 24.83
N ILE A 237 -12.90 14.00 24.86
CA ILE A 237 -13.09 15.27 24.15
C ILE A 237 -13.13 16.38 25.18
N THR A 238 -12.29 17.41 25.01
CA THR A 238 -12.24 18.59 25.89
C THR A 238 -12.51 19.86 25.09
N LEU A 239 -13.41 20.70 25.58
CA LEU A 239 -13.80 21.98 25.00
C LEU A 239 -13.11 23.15 25.71
N SER A 240 -12.93 24.25 24.99
CA SER A 240 -12.37 25.49 25.55
C SER A 240 -13.34 26.22 26.51
N ALA A 241 -14.63 25.91 26.48
CA ALA A 241 -15.65 26.39 27.40
C ALA A 241 -16.85 25.42 27.45
N GLN A 242 -17.81 25.69 28.32
CA GLN A 242 -19.01 24.85 28.47
C GLN A 242 -19.91 24.94 27.24
N SER A 243 -20.27 23.78 26.66
CA SER A 243 -21.32 23.66 25.65
C SER A 243 -22.65 23.23 26.27
N LYS A 244 -23.78 23.69 25.70
CA LYS A 244 -25.12 23.25 26.14
C LYS A 244 -25.32 21.76 25.92
N ALA A 245 -24.84 21.27 24.79
CA ALA A 245 -24.96 19.88 24.41
C ALA A 245 -23.76 19.47 23.53
N ILE A 246 -23.33 18.22 23.68
CA ILE A 246 -22.23 17.61 22.93
C ILE A 246 -22.74 16.26 22.44
N ALA A 247 -22.76 16.05 21.13
CA ALA A 247 -23.05 14.79 20.48
C ALA A 247 -21.81 14.36 19.69
N ALA A 248 -21.15 13.29 20.11
CA ALA A 248 -19.91 12.82 19.51
C ALA A 248 -20.05 11.39 18.98
N GLY A 249 -19.52 11.15 17.79
CA GLY A 249 -19.36 9.81 17.20
C GLY A 249 -17.89 9.51 16.97
N ALA A 250 -17.46 8.29 17.27
CA ALA A 250 -16.14 7.77 16.96
C ALA A 250 -16.29 6.51 16.10
N VAL A 251 -15.56 6.45 14.98
CA VAL A 251 -15.55 5.32 14.06
C VAL A 251 -14.11 4.95 13.74
N SER A 252 -13.77 3.69 13.95
CA SER A 252 -12.49 3.12 13.55
C SER A 252 -12.61 2.35 12.25
N PHE A 253 -11.50 2.32 11.50
CA PHE A 253 -11.38 1.69 10.20
C PHE A 253 -10.10 0.84 10.15
N THR A 254 -10.11 -0.19 9.30
CA THR A 254 -8.94 -1.03 8.96
C THR A 254 -8.69 -1.00 7.46
N GLY A 255 -7.49 -1.40 7.04
CA GLY A 255 -7.12 -1.37 5.62
C GLY A 255 -6.99 0.05 5.07
N VAL A 256 -6.50 1.00 5.88
CA VAL A 256 -6.30 2.41 5.52
C VAL A 256 -4.83 2.71 5.22
N ASP A 257 -4.56 3.56 4.22
CA ASP A 257 -3.22 4.10 3.97
C ASP A 257 -2.70 4.83 5.22
N GLN A 258 -1.60 4.36 5.79
CA GLN A 258 -1.03 4.92 7.03
C GLN A 258 -0.18 6.18 6.80
N SER A 259 0.13 6.52 5.55
CA SER A 259 0.92 7.69 5.18
C SER A 259 0.04 8.87 4.78
N THR A 260 -0.98 8.64 3.94
CA THR A 260 -1.91 9.67 3.46
C THR A 260 -3.37 9.23 3.59
N PRO A 261 -3.85 8.93 4.82
CA PRO A 261 -5.13 8.26 5.06
C PRO A 261 -6.37 9.00 4.59
N LEU A 262 -6.30 10.33 4.44
CA LEU A 262 -7.46 11.19 4.23
C LEU A 262 -7.35 12.03 2.95
N GLY A 263 -8.51 12.21 2.30
CA GLY A 263 -8.72 13.22 1.27
C GLY A 263 -8.98 14.61 1.86
N ALA A 264 -9.44 15.54 1.01
CA ALA A 264 -9.77 16.89 1.44
C ALA A 264 -11.07 16.92 2.28
N TYR A 265 -11.04 17.66 3.39
CA TYR A 265 -12.23 17.89 4.22
C TYR A 265 -13.23 18.79 3.48
N ALA A 266 -14.48 18.33 3.38
CA ALA A 266 -15.58 19.09 2.84
C ALA A 266 -16.61 19.40 3.93
N SER A 267 -17.27 20.56 3.84
CA SER A 267 -18.39 20.89 4.72
C SER A 267 -19.43 21.78 4.04
N ALA A 268 -20.68 21.64 4.46
CA ALA A 268 -21.86 22.35 3.97
C ALA A 268 -22.75 22.74 5.16
N GLU A 269 -23.61 23.74 4.97
CA GLU A 269 -24.65 24.10 5.94
C GLU A 269 -25.90 24.59 5.22
N GLY A 270 -27.05 24.52 5.89
CA GLY A 270 -28.31 24.96 5.30
C GLY A 270 -29.47 24.96 6.28
N ASP A 271 -30.66 25.28 5.76
CA ASP A 271 -31.96 25.24 6.43
C ASP A 271 -32.98 24.60 5.48
N SER A 272 -33.12 23.29 5.57
CA SER A 272 -33.92 22.47 4.65
C SER A 272 -34.26 21.12 5.29
N SER A 273 -35.07 20.29 4.63
CA SER A 273 -35.34 18.91 5.05
C SER A 273 -34.26 17.92 4.64
N THR A 274 -33.11 18.39 4.17
CA THR A 274 -32.02 17.54 3.68
C THR A 274 -30.68 18.19 3.94
N ALA A 275 -29.90 17.59 4.83
CA ALA A 275 -28.49 17.94 5.00
C ALA A 275 -27.68 17.24 3.91
N THR A 276 -26.72 17.95 3.30
CA THR A 276 -25.91 17.36 2.22
C THR A 276 -24.56 18.04 2.07
N VAL A 277 -23.53 17.28 1.71
CA VAL A 277 -22.20 17.78 1.36
C VAL A 277 -21.58 16.94 0.27
N ASN A 278 -20.96 17.61 -0.71
CA ASN A 278 -20.17 16.97 -1.76
C ASN A 278 -18.75 16.72 -1.25
N VAL A 279 -18.31 15.48 -1.30
CA VAL A 279 -16.98 15.03 -0.91
C VAL A 279 -16.23 14.61 -2.18
N ALA A 280 -15.02 15.11 -2.35
CA ALA A 280 -14.12 14.63 -3.38
C ALA A 280 -13.51 13.31 -2.92
N SER A 281 -13.60 12.27 -3.75
CA SER A 281 -13.03 10.95 -3.47
C SER A 281 -12.68 10.23 -4.77
N ALA A 282 -12.23 8.98 -4.68
CA ALA A 282 -11.99 8.10 -5.82
C ALA A 282 -12.63 6.72 -5.61
N ASN A 283 -12.78 5.95 -6.69
CA ASN A 283 -13.20 4.56 -6.58
C ASN A 283 -12.19 3.77 -5.73
N GLY A 284 -12.69 2.89 -4.86
CA GLY A 284 -11.88 2.13 -3.91
C GLY A 284 -11.59 2.87 -2.59
N GLU A 285 -11.84 4.18 -2.51
CA GLU A 285 -11.88 4.90 -1.23
C GLU A 285 -13.21 4.64 -0.49
N LEU A 286 -13.25 4.99 0.80
CA LEU A 286 -14.48 5.04 1.58
C LEU A 286 -14.74 6.49 2.00
N VAL A 287 -15.96 6.99 1.81
CA VAL A 287 -16.33 8.33 2.28
C VAL A 287 -16.99 8.22 3.64
N TYR A 288 -16.46 8.94 4.62
CA TYR A 288 -17.11 9.15 5.91
C TYR A 288 -17.74 10.53 5.96
N GLY A 289 -19.04 10.57 6.27
CA GLY A 289 -19.81 11.80 6.43
C GLY A 289 -20.33 11.94 7.86
N PHE A 290 -20.46 13.17 8.34
CA PHE A 290 -21.05 13.49 9.63
C PHE A 290 -21.93 14.74 9.56
N ALA A 291 -23.16 14.63 10.06
CA ALA A 291 -24.12 15.73 10.15
C ALA A 291 -24.38 16.12 11.60
N GLY A 292 -24.38 17.44 11.86
CA GLY A 292 -24.87 18.06 13.08
C GLY A 292 -26.19 18.78 12.80
N VAL A 293 -27.28 18.32 13.41
CA VAL A 293 -28.64 18.85 13.16
C VAL A 293 -29.24 19.38 14.45
N ARG A 294 -29.97 20.50 14.36
CA ARG A 294 -30.61 21.12 15.52
C ARG A 294 -32.11 20.79 15.57
N LYS A 295 -32.66 20.77 16.81
CA LYS A 295 -34.06 20.49 17.21
C LYS A 295 -34.45 19.02 17.03
N GLY A 296 -35.54 18.61 17.69
CA GLY A 296 -36.01 17.22 17.81
C GLY A 296 -36.49 16.57 16.51
N THR A 297 -35.71 16.72 15.45
CA THR A 297 -35.82 16.16 14.11
C THR A 297 -34.82 15.01 14.05
N ASP A 298 -35.23 13.83 13.59
CA ASP A 298 -34.31 12.72 13.38
C ASP A 298 -33.66 12.86 11.98
N ALA A 299 -32.35 12.65 11.91
CA ALA A 299 -31.58 12.72 10.67
C ALA A 299 -31.22 11.31 10.20
N THR A 300 -31.83 10.85 9.12
CA THR A 300 -31.55 9.51 8.55
C THR A 300 -30.59 9.61 7.37
N PRO A 301 -29.48 8.84 7.33
CA PRO A 301 -28.58 8.81 6.17
C PRO A 301 -29.29 8.49 4.85
N GLY A 302 -28.80 9.08 3.76
CA GLY A 302 -29.35 8.89 2.41
C GLY A 302 -29.15 7.48 1.84
N ALA A 303 -29.78 7.21 0.69
CA ALA A 303 -29.63 5.94 0.00
C ALA A 303 -28.18 5.71 -0.43
N GLY A 304 -27.64 4.51 -0.17
CA GLY A 304 -26.24 4.17 -0.44
C GLY A 304 -25.29 4.41 0.74
N GLN A 305 -25.73 5.18 1.74
CA GLN A 305 -24.99 5.37 2.99
C GLN A 305 -25.36 4.30 4.02
N THR A 306 -24.38 3.90 4.83
CA THR A 306 -24.57 3.06 6.02
C THR A 306 -24.36 3.92 7.26
N GLU A 307 -25.35 3.96 8.15
CA GLU A 307 -25.22 4.63 9.44
C GLU A 307 -24.16 3.95 10.31
N GLN A 308 -23.30 4.75 10.92
CA GLN A 308 -22.26 4.28 11.85
C GLN A 308 -22.53 4.76 13.27
N THR A 309 -22.97 6.01 13.42
CA THR A 309 -23.31 6.59 14.71
C THR A 309 -24.54 7.46 14.55
N ASP A 310 -25.48 7.35 15.46
CA ASP A 310 -26.58 8.30 15.62
C ASP A 310 -26.74 8.59 17.11
N VAL A 311 -26.63 9.86 17.48
CA VAL A 311 -26.70 10.26 18.87
C VAL A 311 -27.31 11.64 19.04
N LYS A 312 -28.36 11.70 19.86
CA LYS A 312 -29.13 12.91 20.14
C LYS A 312 -29.03 13.29 21.61
N THR A 313 -28.79 14.57 21.88
CA THR A 313 -28.78 15.13 23.24
C THR A 313 -29.13 16.61 23.24
N GLY A 314 -29.92 17.06 24.23
CA GLY A 314 -30.42 18.44 24.23
C GLY A 314 -31.14 18.79 22.93
N ASN A 315 -30.66 19.82 22.22
CA ASN A 315 -31.19 20.22 20.91
C ASN A 315 -30.26 19.87 19.74
N ILE A 316 -29.26 18.99 19.94
CA ILE A 316 -28.33 18.59 18.89
C ILE A 316 -28.41 17.09 18.65
N GLU A 317 -28.33 16.71 17.39
CA GLU A 317 -28.11 15.36 16.92
C GLU A 317 -26.83 15.31 16.08
N GLY A 318 -26.03 14.26 16.30
CA GLY A 318 -24.82 13.98 15.54
C GLY A 318 -24.94 12.62 14.86
N VAL A 319 -24.98 12.61 13.52
CA VAL A 319 -25.17 11.39 12.72
C VAL A 319 -23.99 11.18 11.78
N GLY A 320 -23.28 10.08 11.98
CA GLY A 320 -22.15 9.64 11.17
C GLY A 320 -22.56 8.51 10.24
N SER A 321 -22.10 8.55 9.00
CA SER A 321 -22.39 7.51 8.01
C SER A 321 -21.21 7.30 7.07
N THR A 322 -21.22 6.18 6.36
CA THR A 322 -20.19 5.86 5.36
C THR A 322 -20.81 5.44 4.04
N GLU A 323 -20.12 5.74 2.95
CA GLU A 323 -20.52 5.39 1.58
C GLU A 323 -19.29 5.03 0.75
N ALA A 324 -19.47 4.19 -0.26
CA ALA A 324 -18.38 3.86 -1.18
C ALA A 324 -17.88 5.09 -1.95
N GLY A 325 -16.57 5.19 -2.14
CA GLY A 325 -15.94 6.29 -2.88
C GLY A 325 -16.27 6.26 -4.37
N ALA A 326 -16.34 7.45 -4.96
CA ALA A 326 -16.45 7.70 -6.39
C ALA A 326 -15.77 9.03 -6.71
N ALA A 327 -15.57 9.40 -7.99
CA ALA A 327 -14.95 10.68 -8.35
C ALA A 327 -15.52 11.90 -7.59
N SER A 328 -16.81 11.85 -7.22
CA SER A 328 -17.39 12.66 -6.15
C SER A 328 -18.57 11.92 -5.52
N VAL A 329 -18.68 11.99 -4.20
CA VAL A 329 -19.80 11.41 -3.43
C VAL A 329 -20.59 12.53 -2.76
N VAL A 330 -21.92 12.45 -2.86
CA VAL A 330 -22.83 13.38 -2.19
C VAL A 330 -23.39 12.68 -0.96
N THR A 331 -22.79 12.91 0.20
CA THR A 331 -23.36 12.42 1.45
C THR A 331 -24.58 13.26 1.82
N SER A 332 -25.63 12.61 2.32
CA SER A 332 -26.89 13.26 2.64
C SER A 332 -27.59 12.66 3.86
N TRP A 333 -28.45 13.45 4.50
CA TRP A 333 -29.33 13.02 5.58
C TRP A 333 -30.71 13.65 5.39
N SER A 334 -31.74 12.81 5.34
CA SER A 334 -33.13 13.26 5.33
C SER A 334 -33.56 13.64 6.73
N LEU A 335 -34.22 14.79 6.86
CA LEU A 335 -34.71 15.31 8.12
C LEU A 335 -36.24 15.25 8.13
N ASP A 336 -36.85 14.79 9.23
CA ASP A 336 -38.31 14.69 9.36
C ASP A 336 -39.05 16.01 9.14
N VAL A 337 -38.38 17.13 9.43
CA VAL A 337 -38.85 18.49 9.15
C VAL A 337 -37.69 19.34 8.63
N SER A 338 -38.02 20.41 7.92
CA SER A 338 -37.01 21.40 7.54
C SER A 338 -36.38 22.01 8.79
N ASP A 339 -35.08 21.86 8.92
CA ASP A 339 -34.31 22.48 9.99
C ASP A 339 -32.93 22.88 9.53
N LYS A 340 -32.22 23.58 10.41
CA LYS A 340 -30.86 24.00 10.15
C LYS A 340 -29.88 22.89 10.48
N TRP A 341 -28.89 22.74 9.62
CA TRP A 341 -27.94 21.64 9.67
C TRP A 341 -26.56 22.08 9.24
N ILE A 342 -25.56 21.31 9.67
CA ILE A 342 -24.21 21.31 9.13
C ILE A 342 -23.87 19.88 8.74
N ALA A 343 -23.27 19.67 7.58
CA ALA A 343 -22.74 18.39 7.16
C ALA A 343 -21.25 18.53 6.83
N SER A 344 -20.50 17.47 7.09
CA SER A 344 -19.10 17.34 6.69
C SER A 344 -18.84 15.97 6.12
N GLY A 345 -17.75 15.86 5.36
CA GLY A 345 -17.26 14.57 4.93
C GLY A 345 -15.80 14.62 4.51
N VAL A 346 -15.18 13.44 4.54
CA VAL A 346 -13.80 13.22 4.14
C VAL A 346 -13.70 11.84 3.51
N SER A 347 -12.85 11.69 2.49
CA SER A 347 -12.54 10.37 1.94
C SER A 347 -11.41 9.71 2.73
N ILE A 348 -11.46 8.39 2.83
CA ILE A 348 -10.50 7.54 3.51
C ILE A 348 -9.87 6.65 2.45
N LYS A 349 -8.54 6.74 2.34
CA LYS A 349 -7.78 6.04 1.30
C LYS A 349 -7.45 4.61 1.72
N PRO A 350 -7.63 3.62 0.85
CA PRO A 350 -7.31 2.24 1.17
C PRO A 350 -5.80 2.06 1.29
N PHE A 351 -5.41 1.14 2.17
CA PHE A 351 -4.09 0.56 2.18
C PHE A 351 -3.90 -0.19 0.86
N GLY A 352 -2.93 0.24 0.06
CA GLY A 352 -2.77 -0.24 -1.29
C GLY A 352 -1.32 -0.49 -1.67
N THR A 353 -1.15 -0.80 -2.94
CA THR A 353 0.17 -0.91 -3.55
C THR A 353 0.80 0.47 -3.73
N VAL A 354 2.11 0.52 -3.56
CA VAL A 354 2.96 1.67 -3.89
C VAL A 354 3.75 1.32 -5.14
N THR A 355 3.73 2.20 -6.14
CA THR A 355 4.57 2.09 -7.33
C THR A 355 5.69 3.12 -7.26
N ILE A 356 6.93 2.65 -7.43
CA ILE A 356 8.13 3.48 -7.49
C ILE A 356 8.93 3.15 -8.77
N GLU A 357 9.69 4.12 -9.25
CA GLU A 357 10.72 3.90 -10.26
C GLU A 357 12.10 3.98 -9.60
N VAL A 358 12.90 2.92 -9.75
CA VAL A 358 14.25 2.84 -9.21
C VAL A 358 15.25 2.91 -10.35
N SER A 359 16.09 3.95 -10.36
CA SER A 359 17.22 4.05 -11.29
C SER A 359 18.33 3.06 -10.92
N PRO A 360 19.09 2.55 -11.91
CA PRO A 360 20.24 1.70 -11.61
C PRO A 360 21.30 2.49 -10.83
N VAL A 361 21.85 1.87 -9.79
CA VAL A 361 23.00 2.41 -9.04
C VAL A 361 24.31 2.23 -9.81
N GLN A 362 24.36 1.21 -10.67
CA GLN A 362 25.44 1.03 -11.63
C GLN A 362 24.97 0.26 -12.86
N ASP A 363 25.53 0.59 -14.02
CA ASP A 363 25.33 -0.10 -15.29
C ASP A 363 26.58 -0.05 -16.18
N THR A 364 26.75 -1.08 -17.02
CA THR A 364 27.82 -1.14 -18.02
C THR A 364 27.44 -2.17 -19.06
N TYR A 365 28.15 -2.24 -20.19
CA TYR A 365 28.23 -3.46 -20.96
C TYR A 365 29.65 -4.04 -20.92
N ILE A 366 29.79 -5.31 -21.27
CA ILE A 366 31.08 -6.00 -21.35
C ILE A 366 31.14 -6.72 -22.69
N GLN A 367 32.31 -6.76 -23.32
CA GLN A 367 32.47 -7.20 -24.71
C GLN A 367 33.61 -8.20 -24.89
N GLY A 368 33.33 -9.30 -25.59
CA GLY A 368 34.28 -10.38 -25.84
C GLY A 368 35.47 -9.99 -26.72
N LYS A 369 35.26 -9.15 -27.74
CA LYS A 369 36.32 -8.72 -28.67
C LYS A 369 37.36 -7.81 -28.06
N ASN A 370 36.96 -6.94 -27.14
CA ASN A 370 37.88 -6.08 -26.38
C ASN A 370 37.78 -6.41 -24.88
N PRO A 371 38.27 -7.57 -24.44
CA PRO A 371 37.86 -8.18 -23.18
C PRO A 371 38.39 -7.49 -21.92
N THR A 372 39.26 -6.51 -22.07
CA THR A 372 39.82 -5.67 -21.00
C THR A 372 39.28 -4.24 -21.03
N THR A 373 38.34 -3.92 -21.92
CA THR A 373 37.75 -2.58 -22.02
C THR A 373 36.59 -2.45 -21.04
N ASN A 374 36.65 -1.41 -20.21
CA ASN A 374 35.52 -0.98 -19.38
C ASN A 374 34.67 0.03 -20.16
N THR A 375 33.36 -0.05 -20.01
CA THR A 375 32.41 0.82 -20.73
C THR A 375 31.41 1.47 -19.78
N GLY A 376 31.69 1.52 -18.47
CA GLY A 376 30.74 2.00 -17.46
C GLY A 376 30.35 3.47 -17.63
N THR A 377 31.17 4.27 -18.34
CA THR A 377 30.88 5.69 -18.60
C THR A 377 30.22 5.92 -19.97
N GLN A 378 29.90 4.87 -20.73
CA GLN A 378 29.28 5.02 -22.04
C GLN A 378 27.80 5.33 -21.85
N GLY A 379 27.24 6.23 -22.67
CA GLY A 379 25.80 6.56 -22.68
C GLY A 379 24.90 5.46 -23.23
N SER A 380 25.43 4.27 -23.47
CA SER A 380 24.73 3.15 -24.11
C SER A 380 25.09 1.81 -23.51
N LEU A 381 24.10 0.93 -23.42
CA LEU A 381 24.24 -0.49 -23.11
C LEU A 381 24.07 -1.30 -24.39
N VAL A 382 24.97 -2.25 -24.65
CA VAL A 382 24.98 -3.00 -25.91
C VAL A 382 24.87 -4.49 -25.65
N ILE A 383 24.01 -5.14 -26.45
CA ILE A 383 23.77 -6.58 -26.45
C ILE A 383 24.00 -7.08 -27.87
N ASP A 384 24.86 -8.08 -28.01
CA ASP A 384 25.25 -8.64 -29.31
C ASP A 384 25.15 -10.16 -29.33
N ARG A 385 24.88 -10.69 -30.52
CA ARG A 385 24.81 -12.10 -30.88
C ARG A 385 25.83 -12.45 -31.96
N GLU A 386 27.02 -11.86 -31.95
CA GLU A 386 28.10 -12.23 -32.86
C GLU A 386 28.91 -13.44 -32.33
N SER A 387 29.17 -14.42 -33.21
CA SER A 387 29.95 -15.61 -32.86
C SER A 387 31.39 -15.20 -32.48
N GLY A 388 31.70 -15.30 -31.18
CA GLY A 388 33.02 -14.93 -30.65
C GLY A 388 33.16 -13.45 -30.25
N ASP A 389 32.15 -12.61 -30.47
CA ASP A 389 32.07 -11.22 -29.98
C ASP A 389 30.74 -10.97 -29.27
N LEU A 390 30.59 -11.60 -28.11
CA LEU A 390 29.41 -11.41 -27.29
C LEU A 390 29.50 -10.10 -26.51
N GLN A 391 28.40 -9.36 -26.51
CA GLN A 391 28.22 -8.18 -25.66
C GLN A 391 27.04 -8.38 -24.73
N ARG A 392 27.22 -7.99 -23.48
CA ARG A 392 26.24 -8.19 -22.40
C ARG A 392 26.13 -6.93 -21.58
N ALA A 393 24.90 -6.47 -21.33
CA ALA A 393 24.64 -5.35 -20.43
C ALA A 393 24.47 -5.86 -18.99
N LEU A 394 25.00 -5.13 -18.02
CA LEU A 394 24.89 -5.39 -16.58
C LEU A 394 24.21 -4.19 -15.94
N LEU A 395 23.22 -4.42 -15.07
CA LEU A 395 22.54 -3.37 -14.31
C LEU A 395 22.33 -3.83 -12.87
N GLN A 396 22.48 -2.93 -11.90
CA GLN A 396 22.14 -3.18 -10.49
C GLN A 396 21.29 -2.04 -9.93
N PHE A 397 20.32 -2.38 -9.08
CA PHE A 397 19.35 -1.46 -8.47
C PHE A 397 19.48 -1.49 -6.95
N ASP A 398 19.18 -0.38 -6.26
CA ASP A 398 19.05 -0.32 -4.81
C ASP A 398 17.57 -0.32 -4.40
N LEU A 399 17.18 -1.31 -3.61
CA LEU A 399 15.79 -1.51 -3.17
C LEU A 399 15.60 -1.06 -1.71
N SER A 400 16.60 -0.42 -1.10
CA SER A 400 16.58 -0.04 0.32
C SER A 400 15.47 0.93 0.72
N SER A 401 14.87 1.64 -0.25
CA SER A 401 13.71 2.51 -0.02
C SER A 401 12.40 1.74 0.17
N ILE A 402 12.34 0.46 -0.18
CA ILE A 402 11.14 -0.37 0.01
C ILE A 402 11.14 -0.90 1.45
N PRO A 403 10.06 -0.71 2.22
CA PRO A 403 9.98 -1.23 3.59
C PRO A 403 10.23 -2.73 3.64
N ALA A 404 11.01 -3.17 4.64
CA ALA A 404 11.25 -4.59 4.87
C ALA A 404 9.91 -5.33 5.10
N GLY A 405 9.81 -6.57 4.62
CA GLY A 405 8.57 -7.35 4.71
C GLY A 405 7.50 -7.00 3.65
N SER A 406 7.75 -6.01 2.79
CA SER A 406 6.84 -5.71 1.67
C SER A 406 6.74 -6.88 0.68
N THR A 407 5.57 -7.02 0.07
CA THR A 407 5.34 -7.97 -1.03
C THR A 407 5.36 -7.22 -2.35
N ILE A 408 6.39 -7.46 -3.16
CA ILE A 408 6.49 -6.94 -4.53
C ILE A 408 5.50 -7.70 -5.41
N THR A 409 4.51 -6.99 -5.94
CA THR A 409 3.49 -7.53 -6.85
C THR A 409 3.94 -7.45 -8.31
N SER A 410 4.78 -6.46 -8.65
CA SER A 410 5.42 -6.35 -9.96
C SER A 410 6.79 -5.69 -9.81
N ALA A 411 7.79 -6.20 -10.52
CA ALA A 411 9.03 -5.46 -10.80
C ALA A 411 9.36 -5.61 -12.28
N THR A 412 9.30 -4.51 -13.03
CA THR A 412 9.50 -4.48 -14.47
C THR A 412 10.69 -3.60 -14.80
N LEU A 413 11.75 -4.20 -15.34
CA LEU A 413 12.88 -3.46 -15.89
C LEU A 413 12.48 -2.89 -17.24
N LYS A 414 12.48 -1.56 -17.36
CA LYS A 414 12.20 -0.82 -18.59
C LYS A 414 13.48 -0.22 -19.14
N LEU A 415 13.76 -0.44 -20.42
CA LEU A 415 14.89 0.16 -21.13
C LEU A 415 14.45 0.72 -22.48
N ASN A 416 15.05 1.84 -22.90
CA ASN A 416 14.79 2.43 -24.19
C ASN A 416 15.80 1.93 -25.23
N ALA A 417 15.35 1.11 -26.20
CA ALA A 417 16.16 0.65 -27.31
C ALA A 417 16.32 1.76 -28.36
N THR A 418 17.55 2.21 -28.61
CA THR A 418 17.86 3.28 -29.57
C THR A 418 18.22 2.75 -30.96
N ALA A 419 18.68 1.50 -31.06
CA ALA A 419 18.94 0.82 -32.32
C ALA A 419 18.83 -0.70 -32.17
N ILE A 420 18.24 -1.37 -33.17
CA ILE A 420 18.21 -2.85 -33.26
C ILE A 420 18.50 -3.26 -34.70
N ASP A 421 19.50 -4.12 -34.89
CA ASP A 421 19.82 -4.72 -36.17
C ASP A 421 19.23 -6.14 -36.29
N GLY A 422 18.18 -6.25 -37.10
CA GLY A 422 17.46 -7.50 -37.32
C GLY A 422 16.64 -7.97 -36.12
N SER A 423 15.96 -9.11 -36.29
CA SER A 423 15.23 -9.73 -35.18
C SER A 423 16.20 -10.41 -34.22
N LEU A 424 16.17 -10.00 -32.95
CA LEU A 424 17.04 -10.48 -31.88
C LEU A 424 16.21 -10.90 -30.66
N THR A 425 16.56 -12.05 -30.07
CA THR A 425 16.04 -12.46 -28.77
C THR A 425 16.96 -11.94 -27.67
N ILE A 426 16.46 -11.06 -26.81
CA ILE A 426 17.17 -10.57 -25.62
C ILE A 426 16.58 -11.24 -24.39
N GLN A 427 17.44 -11.68 -23.49
CA GLN A 427 17.08 -12.41 -22.28
C GLN A 427 17.72 -11.76 -21.05
N ALA A 428 16.99 -11.73 -19.94
CA ALA A 428 17.47 -11.27 -18.66
C ALA A 428 17.90 -12.44 -17.78
N TYR A 429 19.01 -12.31 -17.08
CA TYR A 429 19.57 -13.33 -16.19
C TYR A 429 20.00 -12.73 -14.86
N GLN A 430 19.91 -13.53 -13.79
CA GLN A 430 20.42 -13.15 -12.49
C GLN A 430 21.95 -13.24 -12.44
N LEU A 431 22.63 -12.17 -12.01
CA LEU A 431 24.07 -12.21 -11.71
C LEU A 431 24.36 -12.92 -10.38
N GLN A 432 25.48 -13.63 -10.31
CA GLN A 432 25.88 -14.43 -9.13
C GLN A 432 27.12 -13.89 -8.42
N GLN A 433 27.72 -12.81 -8.92
CA GLN A 433 28.90 -12.19 -8.31
C GLN A 433 28.79 -10.67 -8.36
N SER A 434 29.32 -10.01 -7.33
CA SER A 434 29.43 -8.56 -7.30
C SER A 434 30.39 -8.04 -8.39
N TRP A 435 30.12 -6.83 -8.85
CA TRP A 435 30.91 -6.14 -9.86
C TRP A 435 30.91 -4.64 -9.58
N ALA A 436 31.84 -3.91 -10.21
CA ALA A 436 31.96 -2.47 -10.05
C ALA A 436 32.02 -1.78 -11.42
N GLU A 437 31.08 -0.88 -11.66
CA GLU A 437 30.89 -0.12 -12.88
C GLU A 437 32.18 0.38 -13.53
N GLY A 438 33.04 1.05 -12.76
CA GLY A 438 34.28 1.65 -13.26
C GLY A 438 35.42 0.68 -13.55
N SER A 439 35.22 -0.64 -13.40
CA SER A 439 36.27 -1.64 -13.62
C SER A 439 35.80 -2.97 -14.21
N ALA A 440 34.49 -3.19 -14.34
CA ALA A 440 33.94 -4.38 -14.96
C ALA A 440 34.32 -4.44 -16.45
N THR A 441 34.78 -5.60 -16.89
CA THR A 441 35.16 -5.94 -18.26
C THR A 441 34.71 -7.37 -18.55
N TRP A 442 34.97 -7.88 -19.75
CA TRP A 442 34.68 -9.29 -20.07
C TRP A 442 35.46 -10.26 -19.17
N ASN A 443 36.70 -9.91 -18.81
CA ASN A 443 37.56 -10.75 -17.99
C ASN A 443 37.41 -10.50 -16.48
N GLN A 444 37.15 -9.25 -16.08
CA GLN A 444 37.17 -8.81 -14.68
C GLN A 444 35.83 -8.26 -14.21
N ARG A 445 35.45 -8.60 -12.97
CA ARG A 445 34.24 -8.06 -12.31
C ARG A 445 34.53 -6.83 -11.47
N THR A 446 35.73 -6.78 -10.89
CA THR A 446 36.28 -5.63 -10.18
C THR A 446 37.77 -5.55 -10.47
N SER A 447 38.41 -4.42 -10.17
CA SER A 447 39.85 -4.24 -10.39
C SER A 447 40.67 -5.37 -9.78
N GLY A 448 41.42 -6.09 -10.63
CA GLY A 448 42.26 -7.22 -10.21
C GLY A 448 41.53 -8.53 -9.90
N THR A 449 40.20 -8.60 -10.03
CA THR A 449 39.42 -9.81 -9.76
C THR A 449 38.66 -10.27 -11.00
N ASN A 450 38.96 -11.49 -11.46
CA ASN A 450 38.32 -12.09 -12.63
C ASN A 450 36.91 -12.60 -12.32
N TRP A 451 36.08 -12.71 -13.35
CA TRP A 451 34.86 -13.53 -13.30
C TRP A 451 35.21 -15.02 -13.21
N THR A 452 34.32 -15.84 -12.65
CA THR A 452 34.47 -17.32 -12.70
C THR A 452 34.45 -17.84 -14.14
N SER A 453 33.59 -17.24 -14.97
CA SER A 453 33.51 -17.46 -16.41
C SER A 453 33.61 -16.12 -17.14
N ALA A 454 34.40 -16.06 -18.21
CA ALA A 454 34.53 -14.85 -19.01
C ALA A 454 33.15 -14.41 -19.56
N GLY A 455 32.87 -13.11 -19.50
CA GLY A 455 31.58 -12.54 -19.88
C GLY A 455 30.53 -12.49 -18.76
N SER A 456 30.90 -12.73 -17.51
CA SER A 456 30.07 -12.77 -16.28
C SER A 456 29.67 -14.16 -15.77
N THR A 457 29.37 -14.21 -14.47
CA THR A 457 28.84 -15.40 -13.78
C THR A 457 27.38 -15.13 -13.41
N TYR A 458 26.47 -15.89 -14.04
CA TYR A 458 25.02 -15.68 -13.98
C TYR A 458 24.27 -17.02 -14.00
N ASN A 459 23.00 -17.02 -13.58
CA ASN A 459 22.13 -18.19 -13.72
C ASN A 459 21.77 -18.41 -15.20
N THR A 460 21.97 -19.62 -15.72
CA THR A 460 21.72 -19.94 -17.12
C THR A 460 20.23 -20.01 -17.49
N THR A 461 19.34 -20.13 -16.50
CA THR A 461 17.90 -20.02 -16.72
C THR A 461 17.51 -18.55 -16.82
N PRO A 462 16.92 -18.09 -17.94
CA PRO A 462 16.49 -16.70 -18.09
C PRO A 462 15.32 -16.40 -17.13
N LEU A 463 15.30 -15.17 -16.62
CA LEU A 463 14.21 -14.61 -15.83
C LEU A 463 13.04 -14.22 -16.72
N ASP A 464 13.34 -13.59 -17.85
CA ASP A 464 12.39 -13.19 -18.88
C ASP A 464 13.11 -13.03 -20.24
N SER A 465 12.33 -12.97 -21.32
CA SER A 465 12.85 -12.83 -22.68
C SER A 465 11.90 -12.11 -23.61
N ILE A 466 12.45 -11.30 -24.52
CA ILE A 466 11.72 -10.69 -25.63
C ILE A 466 12.38 -11.04 -26.95
N THR A 467 11.61 -11.11 -28.03
CA THR A 467 12.13 -11.18 -29.40
C THR A 467 11.57 -10.02 -30.20
N THR A 468 12.45 -9.17 -30.73
CA THR A 468 12.06 -7.88 -31.30
C THR A 468 13.04 -7.45 -32.39
N ASN A 469 12.56 -6.59 -33.29
CA ASN A 469 13.34 -5.83 -34.27
C ASN A 469 12.97 -4.33 -34.24
N LEU A 470 12.26 -3.89 -33.20
CA LEU A 470 11.73 -2.54 -33.06
C LEU A 470 12.48 -1.77 -31.98
N THR A 471 12.80 -0.50 -32.25
CA THR A 471 13.30 0.45 -31.25
C THR A 471 12.18 0.93 -30.32
N GLY A 472 12.55 1.57 -29.20
CA GLY A 472 11.62 2.12 -28.21
C GLY A 472 11.66 1.36 -26.90
N LEU A 473 10.61 1.54 -26.09
CA LEU A 473 10.56 0.98 -24.73
C LEU A 473 10.41 -0.54 -24.76
N HIS A 474 11.35 -1.23 -24.13
CA HIS A 474 11.32 -2.66 -23.85
C HIS A 474 11.16 -2.91 -22.36
N ALA A 475 10.53 -4.04 -22.01
CA ALA A 475 10.23 -4.42 -20.64
C ALA A 475 10.65 -5.87 -20.36
N PHE A 476 11.19 -6.13 -19.17
CA PHE A 476 11.52 -7.46 -18.66
C PHE A 476 10.97 -7.63 -17.25
N ASN A 477 10.26 -8.74 -16.99
CA ASN A 477 9.72 -9.07 -15.68
C ASN A 477 10.82 -9.62 -14.76
N LEU A 478 11.09 -8.91 -13.67
CA LEU A 478 12.04 -9.27 -12.63
C LEU A 478 11.39 -9.50 -11.25
N THR A 479 10.06 -9.58 -11.19
CA THR A 479 9.26 -9.60 -9.95
C THR A 479 9.79 -10.59 -8.91
N THR A 480 9.95 -11.86 -9.30
CA THR A 480 10.44 -12.92 -8.40
C THR A 480 11.84 -12.65 -7.87
N LEU A 481 12.74 -12.11 -8.71
CA LEU A 481 14.11 -11.81 -8.32
C LEU A 481 14.17 -10.60 -7.39
N ALA A 482 13.44 -9.54 -7.71
CA ALA A 482 13.34 -8.35 -6.87
C ALA A 482 12.77 -8.70 -5.48
N GLN A 483 11.76 -9.57 -5.40
CA GLN A 483 11.23 -10.06 -4.13
C GLN A 483 12.28 -10.84 -3.33
N ALA A 484 13.09 -11.68 -4.00
CA ALA A 484 14.16 -12.43 -3.34
C ALA A 484 15.28 -11.53 -2.81
N TRP A 485 15.60 -10.44 -3.52
CA TRP A 485 16.52 -9.40 -3.05
C TRP A 485 15.99 -8.68 -1.81
N LEU A 486 14.74 -8.22 -1.85
CA LEU A 486 14.10 -7.53 -0.73
C LEU A 486 13.99 -8.41 0.51
N ALA A 487 13.65 -9.69 0.33
CA ALA A 487 13.55 -10.67 1.42
C ALA A 487 14.93 -11.15 1.94
N GLY A 488 16.03 -10.74 1.32
CA GLY A 488 17.39 -11.18 1.68
C GLY A 488 17.67 -12.67 1.43
N THR A 489 16.77 -13.39 0.74
CA THR A 489 16.97 -14.81 0.41
C THR A 489 17.97 -15.01 -0.72
N GLN A 490 18.20 -13.96 -1.51
CA GLN A 490 19.24 -13.90 -2.52
C GLN A 490 19.98 -12.56 -2.45
N GLN A 491 21.30 -12.59 -2.60
CA GLN A 491 22.10 -11.38 -2.66
C GLN A 491 21.79 -10.61 -3.96
N ASN A 492 21.61 -9.30 -3.83
CA ASN A 492 21.43 -8.42 -4.99
C ASN A 492 22.78 -8.12 -5.66
N TYR A 493 23.07 -8.80 -6.77
CA TYR A 493 24.19 -8.50 -7.66
C TYR A 493 23.77 -7.86 -8.98
N GLY A 494 22.47 -7.60 -9.15
CA GLY A 494 21.89 -7.09 -10.39
C GLY A 494 21.55 -8.17 -11.42
N VAL A 495 21.29 -7.71 -12.64
CA VAL A 495 20.90 -8.51 -13.80
C VAL A 495 21.91 -8.37 -14.94
N MET A 496 22.01 -9.41 -15.75
CA MET A 496 22.70 -9.40 -17.03
C MET A 496 21.66 -9.54 -18.15
N LEU A 497 21.73 -8.66 -19.15
CA LEU A 497 20.98 -8.80 -20.40
C LEU A 497 21.91 -9.31 -21.50
N GLY A 498 21.48 -10.33 -22.23
CA GLY A 498 22.27 -10.97 -23.27
C GLY A 498 21.41 -11.65 -24.33
N SER A 499 22.03 -11.99 -25.46
CA SER A 499 21.45 -12.89 -26.47
C SER A 499 22.30 -14.14 -26.57
N MET A 500 21.69 -15.34 -26.58
CA MET A 500 22.45 -16.59 -26.73
C MET A 500 22.96 -16.78 -28.16
N ASP A 501 24.13 -17.40 -28.28
CA ASP A 501 24.83 -17.66 -29.54
C ASP A 501 23.95 -18.30 -30.63
N GLY A 502 24.12 -17.83 -31.87
CA GLY A 502 23.59 -18.46 -33.08
C GLY A 502 23.82 -17.59 -34.31
N GLY A 503 23.91 -18.20 -35.50
CA GLY A 503 24.40 -17.54 -36.71
C GLY A 503 23.71 -16.22 -37.09
N GLY A 504 24.52 -15.24 -37.49
CA GLY A 504 24.15 -13.89 -37.95
C GLY A 504 24.55 -12.79 -36.97
N ASN A 505 25.20 -11.72 -37.45
CA ASN A 505 25.58 -10.55 -36.65
C ASN A 505 24.34 -9.65 -36.44
N ARG A 506 24.00 -9.37 -35.17
CA ARG A 506 22.78 -8.65 -34.75
C ARG A 506 23.04 -7.97 -33.41
N THR A 507 22.72 -6.68 -33.31
CA THR A 507 22.98 -5.88 -32.12
C THR A 507 21.70 -5.18 -31.65
N ALA A 508 21.52 -5.08 -30.33
CA ALA A 508 20.58 -4.15 -29.72
C ALA A 508 21.33 -3.15 -28.84
N THR A 509 21.05 -1.86 -29.03
CA THR A 509 21.60 -0.76 -28.24
C THR A 509 20.49 -0.12 -27.43
N TYR A 510 20.75 0.08 -26.15
CA TYR A 510 19.86 0.75 -25.20
C TYR A 510 20.55 1.97 -24.63
N ASP A 511 19.78 2.95 -24.18
CA ASP A 511 20.31 4.03 -23.34
C ASP A 511 20.83 3.47 -22.00
N SER A 512 21.98 3.95 -21.54
CA SER A 512 22.49 3.69 -20.17
C SER A 512 21.98 4.75 -19.19
N ARG A 513 22.40 4.70 -17.93
CA ARG A 513 22.10 5.76 -16.95
C ARG A 513 22.72 7.11 -17.36
N GLU A 514 23.83 7.12 -18.09
CA GLU A 514 24.44 8.32 -18.70
C GLU A 514 23.76 8.72 -20.02
N GLY A 515 22.81 7.92 -20.51
CA GLY A 515 22.10 8.12 -21.76
C GLY A 515 20.94 9.12 -21.70
N GLY A 516 20.19 9.21 -22.80
CA GLY A 516 19.08 10.17 -22.92
C GLY A 516 17.83 9.76 -22.15
N THR A 517 17.48 8.47 -22.19
CA THR A 517 16.34 7.88 -21.45
C THR A 517 16.84 6.73 -20.58
N PRO A 518 17.30 7.00 -19.34
CA PRO A 518 17.88 6.00 -18.47
C PRO A 518 16.98 4.77 -18.24
N PRO A 519 17.58 3.57 -18.05
CA PRO A 519 16.83 2.40 -17.58
C PRO A 519 16.17 2.67 -16.23
N VAL A 520 15.00 2.08 -16.01
CA VAL A 520 14.31 2.12 -14.72
C VAL A 520 13.79 0.73 -14.35
N LEU A 521 13.86 0.39 -13.07
CA LEU A 521 13.13 -0.73 -12.50
C LEU A 521 11.86 -0.17 -11.84
N GLU A 522 10.73 -0.30 -12.53
CA GLU A 522 9.42 0.05 -11.96
C GLU A 522 8.99 -1.07 -11.04
N ILE A 523 8.76 -0.75 -9.76
CA ILE A 523 8.38 -1.72 -8.73
C ILE A 523 7.05 -1.29 -8.15
N THR A 524 6.07 -2.19 -8.21
CA THR A 524 4.83 -2.10 -7.46
C THR A 524 4.88 -3.10 -6.31
N TYR A 525 4.64 -2.63 -5.09
CA TYR A 525 4.67 -3.46 -3.89
C TYR A 525 3.54 -3.09 -2.94
N THR A 526 3.08 -4.06 -2.15
CA THR A 526 2.22 -3.82 -1.00
C THR A 526 3.13 -3.78 0.24
N PRO A 527 3.15 -2.67 1.00
CA PRO A 527 3.86 -2.62 2.29
C PRO A 527 3.38 -3.75 3.23
N PRO A 528 4.14 -4.12 4.27
CA PRO A 528 3.57 -4.92 5.35
C PRO A 528 2.42 -4.14 6.02
N PRO A 529 1.33 -4.80 6.46
CA PRO A 529 0.28 -4.14 7.22
C PRO A 529 0.83 -3.56 8.51
N ASN A 530 0.51 -2.30 8.82
CA ASN A 530 0.88 -1.68 10.08
C ASN A 530 0.19 -2.37 11.26
N SER A 531 1.00 -2.87 12.18
CA SER A 531 0.69 -3.67 13.36
C SER A 531 1.17 -2.94 14.62
N ASP A 532 0.71 -3.40 15.79
CA ASP A 532 1.22 -2.84 17.05
C ASP A 532 2.59 -3.45 17.35
N PRO A 533 3.56 -2.67 17.85
CA PRO A 533 4.82 -3.22 18.32
C PRO A 533 4.54 -4.19 19.47
N THR A 534 5.23 -5.33 19.46
CA THR A 534 5.10 -6.37 20.47
C THR A 534 6.23 -6.26 21.49
N ILE A 535 5.87 -6.25 22.76
CA ILE A 535 6.80 -6.32 23.89
C ILE A 535 6.59 -7.67 24.59
N SER A 536 7.67 -8.41 24.79
CA SER A 536 7.67 -9.63 25.58
C SER A 536 8.68 -9.52 26.72
N VAL A 537 8.24 -9.84 27.94
CA VAL A 537 9.07 -9.87 29.14
C VAL A 537 8.91 -11.27 29.74
N PRO A 538 9.60 -12.30 29.19
CA PRO A 538 9.41 -13.70 29.58
C PRO A 538 9.94 -14.02 30.99
N GLY A 539 10.67 -13.11 31.61
CA GLY A 539 11.18 -13.20 32.97
C GLY A 539 10.06 -13.45 33.99
N GLY A 540 10.38 -14.26 35.00
CA GLY A 540 9.48 -14.54 36.11
C GLY A 540 9.47 -13.41 37.15
N ALA A 541 8.72 -13.61 38.23
CA ALA A 541 8.69 -12.67 39.35
C ALA A 541 10.10 -12.40 39.90
N VAL A 542 10.43 -11.11 40.02
CA VAL A 542 11.69 -10.64 40.59
C VAL A 542 11.48 -10.30 42.06
N ASN A 543 12.24 -10.96 42.94
CA ASN A 543 12.24 -10.63 44.36
C ASN A 543 13.35 -9.61 44.65
N TYR A 544 13.03 -8.60 45.44
CA TYR A 544 13.97 -7.63 45.98
C TYR A 544 13.57 -7.28 47.40
N ILE A 545 14.54 -6.91 48.24
CA ILE A 545 14.31 -6.43 49.60
C ILE A 545 14.59 -4.94 49.64
N GLU A 546 13.93 -4.21 50.54
CA GLU A 546 14.20 -2.80 50.77
C GLU A 546 15.71 -2.58 51.04
N ASN A 547 16.31 -1.62 50.33
CA ASN A 547 17.74 -1.28 50.33
C ASN A 547 18.68 -2.26 49.61
N ASP A 548 18.16 -3.28 48.93
CA ASP A 548 19.00 -4.11 48.05
C ASP A 548 19.53 -3.30 46.85
N PRO A 549 20.67 -3.71 46.27
CA PRO A 549 21.08 -3.22 44.95
C PRO A 549 19.99 -3.42 43.90
N ALA A 550 19.94 -2.55 42.90
CA ALA A 550 18.96 -2.65 41.83
C ALA A 550 18.97 -4.02 41.15
N THR A 551 17.79 -4.66 41.08
CA THR A 551 17.60 -5.95 40.42
C THR A 551 17.18 -5.77 38.97
N LEU A 552 17.76 -6.57 38.07
CA LEU A 552 17.38 -6.57 36.67
C LEU A 552 15.98 -7.21 36.52
N ILE A 553 15.08 -6.51 35.83
CA ILE A 553 13.70 -6.97 35.59
C ILE A 553 13.70 -8.20 34.68
N ASP A 554 14.34 -8.09 33.52
CA ASP A 554 14.47 -9.17 32.56
C ASP A 554 15.67 -8.90 31.64
N ALA A 555 16.50 -9.93 31.41
CA ALA A 555 17.65 -9.86 30.52
C ALA A 555 17.32 -10.30 29.08
N THR A 556 16.11 -10.80 28.87
CA THR A 556 15.62 -11.44 27.64
C THR A 556 14.32 -10.81 27.13
N ALA A 557 13.99 -9.62 27.64
CA ALA A 557 12.88 -8.85 27.13
C ALA A 557 13.11 -8.54 25.64
N THR A 558 12.05 -8.59 24.85
CA THR A 558 12.09 -8.24 23.44
C THR A 558 11.11 -7.12 23.15
N ALA A 559 11.51 -6.19 22.30
CA ALA A 559 10.65 -5.21 21.65
C ALA A 559 10.84 -5.41 20.14
N ILE A 560 9.79 -5.87 19.48
CA ILE A 560 9.80 -6.20 18.06
C ILE A 560 8.64 -5.48 17.40
N ASP A 561 8.96 -4.77 16.33
CA ASP A 561 7.97 -4.28 15.39
C ASP A 561 8.19 -4.99 14.06
N SER A 562 7.14 -5.62 13.54
CA SER A 562 7.28 -6.60 12.44
C SER A 562 7.31 -5.95 11.06
N ASP A 563 6.84 -4.71 10.98
CA ASP A 563 6.68 -3.91 9.77
C ASP A 563 7.59 -2.66 9.77
N SER A 564 8.32 -2.40 10.86
CA SER A 564 9.25 -1.29 10.98
C SER A 564 10.70 -1.75 11.22
N GLY A 565 11.65 -1.10 10.56
CA GLY A 565 13.09 -1.34 10.73
C GLY A 565 13.69 -0.68 11.97
N ASN A 566 12.96 0.23 12.62
CA ASN A 566 13.34 0.91 13.86
C ASN A 566 12.09 1.29 14.69
N LEU A 567 12.29 1.73 15.92
CA LEU A 567 11.22 2.18 16.81
C LEU A 567 11.12 3.72 16.86
N ASP A 568 11.39 4.42 15.75
CA ASP A 568 11.37 5.89 15.74
C ASP A 568 10.03 6.45 16.24
N ALA A 569 10.10 7.54 17.00
CA ALA A 569 8.96 8.16 17.70
C ALA A 569 8.19 7.24 18.68
N GLY A 570 8.56 5.96 18.80
CA GLY A 570 7.96 5.01 19.72
C GLY A 570 8.31 5.32 21.17
N THR A 571 7.45 4.89 22.09
CA THR A 571 7.70 5.00 23.53
C THR A 571 7.58 3.65 24.22
N LEU A 572 8.58 3.30 25.03
CA LEU A 572 8.48 2.20 25.99
C LEU A 572 8.17 2.78 27.37
N THR A 573 7.00 2.45 27.90
CA THR A 573 6.56 2.85 29.23
C THR A 573 6.64 1.66 30.18
N ILE A 574 7.33 1.86 31.30
CA ILE A 574 7.48 0.86 32.36
C ILE A 574 6.92 1.49 33.65
N GLU A 575 5.96 0.83 34.27
CA GLU A 575 5.28 1.35 35.46
C GLU A 575 4.98 0.27 36.49
N PHE A 576 4.77 0.69 37.73
CA PHE A 576 4.16 -0.15 38.75
C PHE A 576 2.65 -0.13 38.58
N THR A 577 2.07 -1.26 38.21
CA THR A 577 0.61 -1.38 38.06
C THR A 577 -0.13 -1.49 39.39
N ALA A 578 0.60 -1.76 40.48
CA ALA A 578 0.09 -1.76 41.85
C ALA A 578 1.22 -1.56 42.87
N ASN A 579 0.85 -1.05 44.06
CA ASN A 579 1.71 -0.97 45.24
C ASN A 579 3.01 -0.16 45.13
N GLY A 580 3.18 0.66 44.08
CA GLY A 580 4.32 1.57 43.99
C GLY A 580 4.27 2.66 45.07
N THR A 581 5.41 2.92 45.70
CA THR A 581 5.59 3.92 46.77
C THR A 581 6.55 5.02 46.34
N LEU A 582 6.63 6.13 47.11
CA LEU A 582 7.56 7.23 46.84
C LEU A 582 9.05 6.83 46.90
N ASN A 583 9.38 5.64 47.39
CA ASN A 583 10.74 5.13 47.50
C ASN A 583 11.12 4.12 46.40
N ASP A 584 10.13 3.58 45.67
CA ASP A 584 10.39 2.65 44.57
C ASP A 584 10.95 3.38 43.35
N ARG A 585 11.86 2.75 42.61
CA ARG A 585 12.55 3.38 41.46
C ARG A 585 12.60 2.42 40.29
N LEU A 586 12.44 2.96 39.09
CA LEU A 586 12.71 2.29 37.82
C LEU A 586 13.82 3.05 37.11
N ALA A 587 14.85 2.35 36.65
CA ALA A 587 16.00 3.00 36.01
C ALA A 587 16.58 2.14 34.88
N ILE A 588 17.22 2.80 33.92
CA ILE A 588 17.98 2.16 32.85
C ILE A 588 19.38 1.85 33.38
N ARG A 589 19.79 0.57 33.30
CA ARG A 589 21.11 0.14 33.75
C ARG A 589 22.19 0.64 32.80
N ASN A 590 23.03 1.57 33.26
CA ASN A 590 24.17 2.08 32.51
C ASN A 590 25.33 1.06 32.52
N GLN A 591 25.67 0.51 31.35
CA GLN A 591 26.74 -0.46 31.11
C GLN A 591 27.99 0.18 30.46
N GLY A 592 27.84 1.33 29.81
CA GLY A 592 28.90 2.04 29.09
C GLY A 592 28.55 2.31 27.63
N THR A 593 29.54 2.72 26.83
CA THR A 593 29.36 3.06 25.40
C THR A 593 30.09 2.10 24.46
N GLY A 594 30.61 0.98 24.96
CA GLY A 594 31.28 -0.04 24.16
C GLY A 594 30.30 -0.84 23.30
N ALA A 595 30.81 -1.64 22.36
CA ALA A 595 29.99 -2.48 21.50
C ALA A 595 29.04 -3.37 22.31
N GLY A 596 27.74 -3.35 21.98
CA GLY A 596 26.69 -4.10 22.67
C GLY A 596 26.29 -3.57 24.04
N GLN A 597 26.81 -2.42 24.49
CA GLN A 597 26.48 -1.83 25.79
C GLN A 597 25.43 -0.74 25.69
N ILE A 598 24.54 -0.69 26.70
CA ILE A 598 23.61 0.42 26.91
C ILE A 598 24.28 1.49 27.77
N GLY A 599 24.27 2.74 27.30
CA GLY A 599 24.82 3.89 28.01
C GLY A 599 23.74 4.91 28.39
N VAL A 600 23.87 5.52 29.56
CA VAL A 600 22.99 6.60 30.02
C VAL A 600 23.81 7.84 30.36
N SER A 601 23.44 9.00 29.81
CA SER A 601 24.08 10.28 30.11
C SER A 601 23.07 11.42 30.11
N GLY A 602 22.82 12.00 31.28
CA GLY A 602 21.69 12.91 31.48
C GLY A 602 20.38 12.18 31.18
N SER A 603 19.55 12.74 30.28
CA SER A 603 18.33 12.11 29.79
C SER A 603 18.53 11.23 28.55
N ASN A 604 19.75 11.13 28.01
CA ASN A 604 20.01 10.38 26.78
C ASN A 604 20.27 8.90 27.06
N VAL A 605 19.76 8.06 26.17
CA VAL A 605 20.01 6.62 26.11
C VAL A 605 20.82 6.30 24.86
N THR A 606 21.84 5.46 25.00
CA THR A 606 22.73 5.08 23.89
C THR A 606 22.89 3.56 23.82
N TYR A 607 23.11 3.03 22.62
CA TYR A 607 23.53 1.65 22.39
C TYR A 607 24.80 1.65 21.54
N ALA A 608 25.87 0.98 22.00
CA ALA A 608 27.17 1.01 21.36
C ALA A 608 27.70 2.44 21.07
N GLY A 609 27.35 3.39 21.94
CA GLY A 609 27.72 4.81 21.82
C GLY A 609 26.86 5.65 20.87
N VAL A 610 25.88 5.06 20.17
CA VAL A 610 24.92 5.77 19.33
C VAL A 610 23.69 6.16 20.16
N ASN A 611 23.22 7.41 20.07
CA ASN A 611 22.00 7.86 20.76
C ASN A 611 20.77 7.22 20.11
N ILE A 612 20.01 6.45 20.90
CA ILE A 612 18.81 5.73 20.46
C ILE A 612 17.52 6.34 21.02
N GLY A 613 17.62 7.38 21.84
CA GLY A 613 16.46 8.01 22.46
C GLY A 613 16.77 8.79 23.73
N THR A 614 15.70 9.16 24.42
CA THR A 614 15.73 9.84 25.72
C THR A 614 14.82 9.15 26.70
N PHE A 615 15.02 9.36 28.00
CA PHE A 615 14.10 8.87 29.02
C PHE A 615 13.69 9.96 30.02
N THR A 616 12.52 9.78 30.62
CA THR A 616 11.99 10.60 31.71
C THR A 616 11.31 9.70 32.76
N GLY A 617 11.07 10.22 33.96
CA GLY A 617 10.34 9.51 35.02
C GLY A 617 11.15 8.40 35.70
N GLY A 618 10.45 7.41 36.26
CA GLY A 618 11.06 6.34 37.08
C GLY A 618 11.56 6.81 38.46
N THR A 619 11.20 8.03 38.85
CA THR A 619 11.69 8.72 40.06
C THR A 619 10.96 8.33 41.34
N ASP A 620 9.81 7.66 41.22
CA ASP A 620 9.03 7.11 42.31
C ASP A 620 8.11 6.00 41.77
N GLY A 621 7.41 5.29 42.65
CA GLY A 621 6.48 4.22 42.31
C GLY A 621 5.18 4.67 41.63
N SER A 622 4.96 5.97 41.47
CA SER A 622 3.77 6.54 40.78
C SER A 622 4.10 7.21 39.45
N THR A 623 5.38 7.43 39.15
CA THR A 623 5.85 8.10 37.93
C THR A 623 6.49 7.08 37.01
N PRO A 624 5.83 6.68 35.90
CA PRO A 624 6.36 5.71 34.96
C PRO A 624 7.74 6.10 34.43
N LEU A 625 8.60 5.12 34.18
CA LEU A 625 9.79 5.30 33.37
C LEU A 625 9.39 5.26 31.90
N VAL A 626 9.52 6.38 31.21
CA VAL A 626 9.16 6.51 29.79
C VAL A 626 10.42 6.73 28.98
N ILE A 627 10.69 5.81 28.06
CA ILE A 627 11.79 5.89 27.08
C ILE A 627 11.17 6.26 25.74
N THR A 628 11.58 7.38 25.17
CA THR A 628 11.21 7.82 23.82
C THR A 628 12.36 7.49 22.87
N PHE A 629 12.10 6.63 21.91
CA PHE A 629 13.06 6.19 20.91
C PHE A 629 13.17 7.19 19.75
N ASN A 630 14.28 7.09 19.01
CA ASN A 630 14.50 7.83 17.77
C ASN A 630 14.84 6.88 16.60
N ALA A 631 15.07 7.43 15.42
CA ALA A 631 15.39 6.69 14.19
C ALA A 631 16.62 5.76 14.26
N SER A 632 17.51 5.94 15.24
CA SER A 632 18.66 5.05 15.46
C SER A 632 18.33 3.83 16.33
N SER A 633 17.13 3.75 16.91
CA SER A 633 16.67 2.63 17.74
C SER A 633 16.23 1.45 16.88
N THR A 634 17.18 0.67 16.38
CA THR A 634 16.90 -0.62 15.73
C THR A 634 16.31 -1.60 16.74
N PRO A 635 15.59 -2.66 16.32
CA PRO A 635 15.11 -3.69 17.24
C PRO A 635 16.20 -4.27 18.13
N ALA A 636 17.41 -4.47 17.60
CA ALA A 636 18.55 -4.96 18.36
C ALA A 636 19.12 -3.96 19.38
N ALA A 637 18.89 -2.65 19.17
CA ALA A 637 19.33 -1.61 20.11
C ALA A 637 18.29 -1.32 21.20
N ALA A 638 17.01 -1.55 20.90
CA ALA A 638 15.90 -1.41 21.84
C ALA A 638 15.78 -2.58 22.82
N GLN A 639 16.21 -3.78 22.41
CA GLN A 639 16.33 -5.01 23.21
C GLN A 639 17.61 -4.99 24.05
#